data_AF-A0A2M6W3F6-F1
#
_entry.id   AF-A0A2M6W3F6-F1
#
_cell.length_a   1.000
_cell.length_b   1.000
_cell.length_c   1.000
_cell.angle_alpha   90.00
_cell.angle_beta   90.00
_cell.angle_gamma   90.00
#
_symmetry.space_group_name_H-M   'P 1'
#
loop_
_entity.id
_entity.type
_entity.pdbx_description
1 polymer ?
#
loop_
_entity_poly.entity_id
_entity_poly.type
_entity_poly.pdbx_seq_one_letter_code
_entity_poly.pdbx_strand_id
1 'polypeptide(L)'
;MKSIKNNKRKQIRRCTACQKIGHNRSTCPSAGLFVAPAKSQTFTQSKPLNFYIHHSVAEPPISKHVIDLKKHNIWNEIEAISPEQNQPKLFHSYHQYLKPSLKKYAPINFKTIEPFKLASFKTDEIKVNSVRQPTKKIQKKYLTILSHWFSGQVKNMPKLPRFNFDSINQSFRCQADNFGRGLYQWQQIYFPFKRTVSSLVIFSLIIFAPTHAQSYYENIKLSASKVSDQGINGYDSLQDSTKFLLGGQIENAQNDLQKAIVNFNNAATEMQSNHKWLMEILTHIPILNEKIAQRQKLITIGQNISSGNEYLLSAITQIKQNSTADLSAQIDILNINLAKALPFYQSAVANLDKVDPQILPKNYQKEYTDFVSLFKAFVVDLQSINNSALALRSILGADGNKNYLIAFQNSSEIRPTGGFIGSFALITVANGKIIDLQVPAGGSYDLDGQLTEYIEPPTPMTLVNTRWYFHDANWFADYQASAQKMIWFYEHSRDNTKIDGVVAVNSEVLNRALDLFGPLEDKSRDLILTSANALTTIQKIVETGPEKQVNRPKQIITDLAPILLEKIKQSDPEQILPALYQLSDALWKKEIQLYFVDPSAQAQIDKFGWAGKILPTTAGQDYIFVVNTNLQGQKSDAVIDQSIDYEASIQPDGSIISTVSIVRKNNGESGDEIYGRTNVDYLRLYVPQGSQLISAGGFTLIDEKFFKAPNRLDKPDADLRKIEKTIGYDSLSGTKITDEFNKTSFGNWVVTQPQQTSRIYFTYRLPFKVKLQSEQAQKKWLDIFPSNLTVSQYQLIAQKQSGADSRFSAKLIYPDGWRPYWHDGEDVKLASNGASIEMENLASDQVWSLIMEKNI
;
A
#
# COMPACT_ATOMS: atom_id res chain seq x y z
N MET A 1 49.68 -40.70 -46.47
CA MET A 1 50.62 -39.85 -47.23
C MET A 1 50.68 -38.46 -46.60
N LYS A 2 51.89 -37.89 -46.52
CA LYS A 2 52.30 -36.68 -45.79
C LYS A 2 51.75 -35.38 -46.41
N SER A 3 51.55 -34.36 -45.59
CA SER A 3 51.67 -32.93 -45.94
C SER A 3 51.85 -32.11 -44.65
N ILE A 4 53.06 -32.10 -44.09
CA ILE A 4 54.03 -30.99 -44.08
C ILE A 4 53.54 -29.74 -43.31
N LYS A 5 54.04 -29.65 -42.08
CA LYS A 5 53.97 -28.51 -41.15
C LYS A 5 54.77 -27.33 -41.69
N ASN A 6 54.16 -26.16 -41.78
CA ASN A 6 54.87 -24.89 -41.97
C ASN A 6 55.12 -24.25 -40.59
N ASN A 7 56.35 -24.41 -40.10
CA ASN A 7 56.80 -23.96 -38.79
C ASN A 7 57.23 -22.46 -38.87
N LYS A 8 56.29 -21.53 -38.70
CA LYS A 8 56.62 -20.10 -38.52
C LYS A 8 57.31 -19.91 -37.16
N ARG A 9 58.64 -19.72 -37.17
CA ARG A 9 59.42 -19.32 -35.99
C ARG A 9 58.80 -18.06 -35.37
N LYS A 10 58.31 -18.14 -34.13
CA LYS A 10 57.87 -16.99 -33.33
C LYS A 10 59.07 -16.06 -33.13
N GLN A 11 59.07 -14.88 -33.76
CA GLN A 11 59.99 -13.80 -33.42
C GLN A 11 59.74 -13.39 -31.96
N ILE A 12 60.71 -13.65 -31.09
CA ILE A 12 60.60 -13.28 -29.68
C ILE A 12 60.88 -11.78 -29.57
N ARG A 13 59.87 -11.00 -29.18
CA ARG A 13 59.94 -9.54 -29.09
C ARG A 13 60.98 -9.13 -28.04
N ARG A 14 61.84 -8.18 -28.41
CA ARG A 14 62.78 -7.50 -27.50
C ARG A 14 62.08 -6.34 -26.80
N CYS A 15 62.37 -6.14 -25.52
CA CYS A 15 61.93 -5.00 -24.74
C CYS A 15 62.44 -3.71 -25.40
N THR A 16 61.56 -2.75 -25.66
CA THR A 16 61.94 -1.49 -26.31
C THR A 16 62.75 -0.55 -25.42
N ALA A 17 62.79 -0.77 -24.11
CA ALA A 17 63.60 0.02 -23.18
C ALA A 17 65.04 -0.51 -23.01
N CYS A 18 65.24 -1.83 -22.96
CA CYS A 18 66.57 -2.42 -22.71
C CYS A 18 67.07 -3.39 -23.78
N GLN A 19 66.28 -3.62 -24.84
CA GLN A 19 66.58 -4.51 -25.99
C GLN A 19 66.83 -5.99 -25.66
N LYS A 20 66.51 -6.43 -24.43
CA LYS A 20 66.55 -7.84 -24.01
C LYS A 20 65.23 -8.56 -24.32
N ILE A 21 65.33 -9.86 -24.57
CA ILE A 21 64.21 -10.72 -24.95
C ILE A 21 63.54 -11.28 -23.66
N GLY A 22 62.22 -11.40 -23.62
CA GLY A 22 61.49 -12.09 -22.54
C GLY A 22 60.58 -11.22 -21.66
N HIS A 23 60.58 -9.90 -21.85
CA HIS A 23 59.67 -8.97 -21.17
C HIS A 23 59.38 -7.75 -22.07
N ASN A 24 58.35 -6.97 -21.74
CA ASN A 24 58.03 -5.74 -22.46
C ASN A 24 58.40 -4.51 -21.61
N ARG A 25 58.27 -3.30 -22.18
CA ARG A 25 58.70 -2.06 -21.51
C ARG A 25 58.03 -1.85 -20.14
N SER A 26 56.76 -2.20 -20.00
CA SER A 26 55.99 -2.06 -18.75
C SER A 26 56.45 -2.99 -17.63
N THR A 27 57.14 -4.09 -17.95
CA THR A 27 57.71 -5.03 -16.97
C THR A 27 59.23 -5.02 -16.97
N CYS A 28 59.85 -3.99 -17.55
CA CYS A 28 61.30 -3.89 -17.65
C CYS A 28 61.90 -3.45 -16.30
N PRO A 29 62.78 -4.26 -15.68
CA PRO A 29 63.39 -3.93 -14.38
C PRO A 29 64.21 -2.63 -14.39
N SER A 30 64.59 -2.16 -15.60
CA SER A 30 65.44 -0.99 -15.82
C SER A 30 64.65 0.29 -16.17
N ALA A 31 63.32 0.24 -16.20
CA ALA A 31 62.49 1.34 -16.72
C ALA A 31 62.52 2.63 -15.88
N GLY A 32 62.92 2.55 -14.60
CA GLY A 32 62.92 3.69 -13.68
C GLY A 32 64.09 4.68 -13.82
N LEU A 33 65.05 4.46 -14.73
CA LEU A 33 66.31 5.23 -14.79
C LEU A 33 66.45 6.17 -16.00
N PHE A 34 65.39 6.39 -16.80
CA PHE A 34 65.43 7.32 -17.93
C PHE A 34 64.37 8.42 -17.81
N VAL A 35 64.76 9.54 -17.20
CA VAL A 35 63.99 10.80 -17.26
C VAL A 35 64.45 11.57 -18.50
N ALA A 36 63.57 11.74 -19.48
CA ALA A 36 63.80 12.62 -20.62
C ALA A 36 63.41 14.08 -20.24
N PRO A 37 64.15 15.10 -20.71
CA PRO A 37 63.86 16.50 -20.38
C PRO A 37 62.54 16.96 -21.03
N ALA A 38 61.73 17.70 -20.27
CA ALA A 38 60.45 18.23 -20.72
C ALA A 38 60.65 19.26 -21.84
N LYS A 39 60.03 19.01 -23.00
CA LYS A 39 59.89 20.00 -24.09
C LYS A 39 58.82 21.02 -23.71
N SER A 40 59.16 22.30 -23.80
CA SER A 40 58.20 23.41 -23.67
C SER A 40 57.14 23.35 -24.77
N GLN A 41 55.87 23.28 -24.40
CA GLN A 41 54.77 23.55 -25.32
C GLN A 41 54.42 25.04 -25.24
N THR A 42 54.72 25.77 -26.32
CA THR A 42 54.17 27.09 -26.62
C THR A 42 52.68 26.98 -26.92
N PHE A 43 51.84 27.64 -26.13
CA PHE A 43 50.43 27.85 -26.43
C PHE A 43 50.26 29.15 -27.25
N THR A 44 49.75 29.03 -28.47
CA THR A 44 49.25 30.14 -29.27
C THR A 44 47.88 30.61 -28.74
N GLN A 45 47.74 31.92 -28.56
CA GLN A 45 46.58 32.63 -28.03
C GLN A 45 45.27 32.31 -28.78
N SER A 46 44.24 31.88 -28.06
CA SER A 46 42.84 31.97 -28.48
C SER A 46 42.20 33.24 -27.92
N LYS A 47 41.28 33.82 -28.71
CA LYS A 47 40.62 35.12 -28.51
C LYS A 47 39.95 35.29 -27.14
N PRO A 48 39.87 36.54 -26.62
CA PRO A 48 39.38 36.83 -25.28
C PRO A 48 37.87 36.60 -25.18
N LEU A 49 37.46 35.74 -24.26
CA LEU A 49 36.08 35.67 -23.80
C LEU A 49 35.87 36.76 -22.74
N ASN A 50 35.15 37.80 -23.14
CA ASN A 50 34.69 38.86 -22.25
C ASN A 50 33.65 38.30 -21.29
N PHE A 51 34.02 38.09 -20.04
CA PHE A 51 33.07 37.93 -18.94
C PHE A 51 33.10 39.20 -18.09
N TYR A 52 31.93 39.81 -17.94
CA TYR A 52 31.72 40.97 -17.08
C TYR A 52 31.87 40.53 -15.61
N ILE A 53 32.90 41.04 -14.95
CA ILE A 53 33.07 40.92 -13.51
C ILE A 53 32.19 41.98 -12.85
N HIS A 54 31.01 41.58 -12.36
CA HIS A 54 30.35 42.36 -11.33
C HIS A 54 31.22 42.31 -10.07
N HIS A 55 31.89 43.41 -9.76
CA HIS A 55 32.54 43.60 -8.48
C HIS A 55 31.44 43.78 -7.42
N SER A 56 31.14 42.74 -6.64
CA SER A 56 30.76 42.93 -5.25
C SER A 56 31.96 42.54 -4.39
N VAL A 57 32.55 43.56 -3.78
CA VAL A 57 33.61 43.41 -2.79
C VAL A 57 32.98 42.79 -1.55
N ALA A 58 33.28 41.52 -1.32
CA ALA A 58 33.29 40.93 0.01
C ALA A 58 34.47 39.96 0.05
N GLU A 59 35.51 40.29 0.82
CA GLU A 59 36.59 39.36 1.10
C GLU A 59 35.99 38.05 1.65
N PRO A 60 36.44 36.86 1.17
CA PRO A 60 36.01 35.61 1.76
C PRO A 60 36.45 35.58 3.23
N PRO A 61 35.58 35.18 4.18
CA PRO A 61 35.97 35.10 5.57
C PRO A 61 37.05 34.02 5.72
N ILE A 62 38.28 34.46 5.98
CA ILE A 62 39.35 33.57 6.43
C ILE A 62 38.87 32.96 7.74
N SER A 63 38.83 31.62 7.80
CA SER A 63 38.52 30.91 9.03
C SER A 63 39.42 31.42 10.16
N LYS A 64 38.84 31.75 11.31
CA LYS A 64 39.54 32.14 12.56
C LYS A 64 40.54 31.10 13.08
N HIS A 65 40.69 29.96 12.40
CA HIS A 65 41.60 28.87 12.74
C HIS A 65 42.70 28.66 11.69
N VAL A 66 42.72 29.47 10.63
CA VAL A 66 43.82 29.52 9.67
C VAL A 66 44.83 30.54 10.17
N ILE A 67 45.96 30.07 10.66
CA ILE A 67 47.10 30.90 11.02
C ILE A 67 47.90 31.17 9.74
N ASP A 68 48.03 32.43 9.36
CA ASP A 68 48.91 32.85 8.27
C ASP A 68 50.37 32.86 8.77
N LEU A 69 51.08 31.75 8.55
CA LEU A 69 52.47 31.58 8.97
C LEU A 69 53.43 32.58 8.30
N LYS A 70 53.04 33.20 7.17
CA LYS A 70 53.85 34.27 6.53
C LYS A 70 53.77 35.58 7.30
N LYS A 71 52.68 35.85 8.01
CA LYS A 71 52.50 37.08 8.80
C LYS A 71 53.23 37.07 10.14
N HIS A 72 53.69 35.91 10.63
CA HIS A 72 54.26 35.81 11.97
C HIS A 72 55.78 35.59 11.99
N ASN A 73 56.45 35.52 10.84
CA ASN A 73 57.92 35.42 10.73
C ASN A 73 58.56 34.28 11.56
N ILE A 74 57.78 33.27 11.94
CA ILE A 74 58.18 32.13 12.77
C ILE A 74 58.79 30.99 11.94
N TRP A 75 59.08 31.21 10.65
CA TRP A 75 59.59 30.16 9.76
C TRP A 75 60.94 29.59 10.21
N ASN A 76 61.72 30.38 10.96
CA ASN A 76 63.01 29.93 11.50
C ASN A 76 62.89 29.19 12.84
N GLU A 77 61.68 29.08 13.41
CA GLU A 77 61.40 28.44 14.71
C GLU A 77 60.55 27.15 14.56
N ILE A 78 60.24 26.73 13.33
CA ILE A 78 59.47 25.51 13.08
C ILE A 78 60.43 24.32 13.00
N GLU A 79 60.43 23.48 14.02
CA GLU A 79 61.16 22.21 14.02
C GLU A 79 60.27 21.11 13.42
N ALA A 80 60.69 20.54 12.29
CA ALA A 80 59.97 19.46 11.63
C ALA A 80 60.33 18.11 12.28
N ILE A 81 59.39 17.49 13.00
CA ILE A 81 59.59 16.19 13.64
C ILE A 81 59.01 15.08 12.75
N SER A 82 59.83 14.09 12.39
CA SER A 82 59.40 12.87 11.68
C SER A 82 58.58 11.96 12.62
N PRO A 83 57.50 11.31 12.14
CA PRO A 83 56.72 10.34 12.93
C PRO A 83 57.53 9.15 13.47
N GLU A 84 58.77 8.96 13.01
CA GLU A 84 59.61 7.81 13.34
C GLU A 84 60.45 8.00 14.62
N GLN A 85 60.55 9.22 15.15
CA GLN A 85 61.28 9.46 16.41
C GLN A 85 60.34 9.32 17.61
N ASN A 86 60.34 8.11 18.16
CA ASN A 86 59.56 7.69 19.32
C ASN A 86 60.07 8.38 20.62
N GLN A 87 59.65 9.63 20.87
CA GLN A 87 59.83 10.30 22.17
C GLN A 87 58.51 10.25 22.99
N PRO A 88 58.45 9.51 24.10
CA PRO A 88 57.21 9.25 24.83
C PRO A 88 56.72 10.42 25.71
N LYS A 89 57.27 11.64 25.56
CA LYS A 89 56.96 12.80 26.43
C LYS A 89 56.28 13.99 25.75
N LEU A 90 56.00 13.93 24.44
CA LEU A 90 55.27 15.01 23.72
C LEU A 90 53.88 14.60 23.22
N PHE A 91 53.49 13.33 23.37
CA PHE A 91 52.12 12.88 23.16
C PHE A 91 51.39 12.78 24.50
N HIS A 92 50.85 13.90 24.98
CA HIS A 92 49.73 13.82 25.90
C HIS A 92 48.49 13.42 25.11
N SER A 93 48.05 12.18 25.31
CA SER A 93 46.75 11.67 24.87
C SER A 93 45.65 12.63 25.30
N TYR A 94 45.04 13.32 24.35
CA TYR A 94 43.92 14.25 24.57
C TYR A 94 42.69 13.58 25.25
N HIS A 95 42.71 12.25 25.37
CA HIS A 95 41.70 11.45 26.03
C HIS A 95 41.71 11.48 27.57
N GLN A 96 42.72 12.06 28.24
CA GLN A 96 42.80 12.03 29.71
C GLN A 96 42.37 13.30 30.45
N TYR A 97 41.90 14.36 29.77
CA TYR A 97 41.47 15.62 30.44
C TYR A 97 40.04 16.09 30.18
N LEU A 98 39.16 15.27 29.60
CA LEU A 98 37.76 15.66 29.34
C LEU A 98 36.72 14.78 30.04
N LYS A 99 36.76 14.76 31.38
CA LYS A 99 35.59 14.88 32.27
C LYS A 99 36.11 15.54 33.55
N PRO A 100 35.52 16.61 34.13
CA PRO A 100 34.12 17.03 34.04
C PRO A 100 33.92 18.55 33.79
N SER A 101 33.15 18.91 32.78
CA SER A 101 32.15 19.98 32.85
C SER A 101 31.49 20.04 31.49
N LEU A 102 30.28 19.49 31.41
CA LEU A 102 29.33 19.90 30.40
C LEU A 102 29.06 21.39 30.62
N LYS A 103 29.88 22.26 30.04
CA LYS A 103 29.39 23.59 29.69
C LYS A 103 28.25 23.31 28.74
N LYS A 104 27.01 23.48 29.25
CA LYS A 104 25.80 23.63 28.45
C LYS A 104 26.21 24.39 27.19
N TYR A 105 26.17 23.72 26.04
CA TYR A 105 26.12 24.46 24.79
C TYR A 105 25.00 25.47 24.99
N ALA A 106 25.31 26.76 24.87
CA ALA A 106 24.25 27.76 24.85
C ALA A 106 23.26 27.27 23.79
N PRO A 107 21.95 27.19 24.11
CA PRO A 107 20.96 26.81 23.13
C PRO A 107 21.24 27.67 21.91
N ILE A 108 21.44 27.02 20.75
CA ILE A 108 21.48 27.73 19.49
C ILE A 108 20.18 28.50 19.49
N ASN A 109 20.30 29.82 19.57
CA ASN A 109 19.15 30.70 19.55
C ASN A 109 18.66 30.61 18.11
N PHE A 110 17.82 29.61 17.84
CA PHE A 110 17.07 29.54 16.62
C PHE A 110 16.33 30.87 16.60
N LYS A 111 16.72 31.77 15.68
CA LYS A 111 15.75 32.75 15.22
C LYS A 111 14.55 31.89 14.86
N THR A 112 13.46 32.07 15.58
CA THR A 112 12.16 31.63 15.14
C THR A 112 12.05 32.20 13.73
N ILE A 113 12.32 31.37 12.73
CA ILE A 113 11.99 31.74 11.37
C ILE A 113 10.47 31.75 11.45
N GLU A 114 9.88 32.95 11.47
CA GLU A 114 8.44 33.08 11.33
C GLU A 114 8.04 32.18 10.15
N PRO A 115 6.99 31.35 10.30
CA PRO A 115 6.47 30.62 9.17
C PRO A 115 6.32 31.63 8.04
N PHE A 116 6.95 31.35 6.89
CA PHE A 116 6.80 32.14 5.68
C PHE A 116 5.31 32.49 5.57
N LYS A 117 4.94 33.78 5.45
CA LYS A 117 3.54 34.24 5.47
C LYS A 117 2.71 33.31 4.59
N LEU A 118 2.01 32.37 5.25
CA LEU A 118 1.18 31.38 4.61
C LEU A 118 0.05 32.15 3.91
N ALA A 119 -0.36 31.70 2.73
CA ALA A 119 -1.59 32.21 2.14
C ALA A 119 -2.71 32.03 3.16
N SER A 120 -3.54 33.06 3.37
CA SER A 120 -4.62 33.01 4.36
C SER A 120 -5.60 31.90 3.97
N PHE A 121 -5.59 30.79 4.70
CA PHE A 121 -6.60 29.74 4.60
C PHE A 121 -7.89 30.26 5.25
N LYS A 122 -8.95 30.46 4.47
CA LYS A 122 -10.24 30.90 4.99
C LYS A 122 -10.99 29.69 5.52
N THR A 123 -11.18 29.63 6.84
CA THR A 123 -11.78 28.50 7.58
C THR A 123 -13.30 28.37 7.44
N ASP A 124 -13.94 29.14 6.57
CA ASP A 124 -15.39 29.05 6.38
C ASP A 124 -15.73 27.71 5.70
N GLU A 125 -16.29 26.78 6.47
CA GLU A 125 -16.77 25.49 5.97
C GLU A 125 -17.88 25.71 4.94
N ILE A 126 -17.68 25.24 3.70
CA ILE A 126 -18.70 25.30 2.65
C ILE A 126 -19.36 23.92 2.52
N LYS A 127 -20.68 23.87 2.67
CA LYS A 127 -21.48 22.69 2.32
C LYS A 127 -21.67 22.62 0.80
N VAL A 128 -20.95 21.70 0.15
CA VAL A 128 -21.20 21.36 -1.26
C VAL A 128 -22.30 20.31 -1.34
N ASN A 129 -23.23 20.45 -2.30
CA ASN A 129 -24.25 19.43 -2.57
C ASN A 129 -23.56 18.16 -3.05
N SER A 130 -23.49 17.15 -2.18
CA SER A 130 -22.76 15.92 -2.40
C SER A 130 -23.41 15.07 -3.49
N VAL A 131 -22.75 15.00 -4.65
CA VAL A 131 -22.94 13.88 -5.57
C VAL A 131 -22.35 12.65 -4.90
N ARG A 132 -23.18 11.61 -4.73
CA ARG A 132 -22.86 10.37 -4.02
C ARG A 132 -21.54 9.78 -4.52
N GLN A 133 -20.56 9.66 -3.63
CA GLN A 133 -19.34 8.88 -3.82
C GLN A 133 -19.65 7.38 -3.67
N PRO A 134 -19.32 6.54 -4.67
CA PRO A 134 -18.88 5.18 -4.42
C PRO A 134 -17.34 5.16 -4.36
N THR A 135 -16.78 4.12 -3.73
CA THR A 135 -15.36 3.69 -3.84
C THR A 135 -14.32 4.31 -2.88
N LYS A 136 -14.39 3.93 -1.60
CA LYS A 136 -13.24 3.56 -0.72
C LYS A 136 -13.67 3.41 0.74
N LYS A 137 -14.59 4.26 1.19
CA LYS A 137 -15.30 4.12 2.49
C LYS A 137 -15.96 2.75 2.66
N ILE A 138 -16.24 2.07 1.56
CA ILE A 138 -16.86 0.75 1.49
C ILE A 138 -15.91 -0.35 1.97
N GLN A 139 -14.58 -0.29 1.71
CA GLN A 139 -13.63 -1.28 2.24
C GLN A 139 -13.49 -1.13 3.76
N LYS A 140 -13.28 0.09 4.29
CA LYS A 140 -13.20 0.33 5.73
C LYS A 140 -14.52 -0.01 6.45
N LYS A 141 -15.67 0.33 5.86
CA LYS A 141 -17.02 -0.03 6.35
C LYS A 141 -17.26 -1.55 6.27
N TYR A 142 -16.78 -2.23 5.23
CA TYR A 142 -16.81 -3.70 5.10
C TYR A 142 -15.94 -4.37 6.18
N LEU A 143 -14.74 -3.87 6.41
CA LEU A 143 -13.81 -4.32 7.44
C LEU A 143 -14.35 -4.02 8.86
N THR A 144 -15.06 -2.90 9.05
CA THR A 144 -15.68 -2.53 10.34
C THR A 144 -16.98 -3.31 10.60
N ILE A 145 -17.77 -3.59 9.56
CA ILE A 145 -18.94 -4.48 9.66
C ILE A 145 -18.49 -5.89 10.00
N LEU A 146 -17.45 -6.42 9.33
CA LEU A 146 -16.87 -7.72 9.68
C LEU A 146 -16.33 -7.70 11.12
N SER A 147 -15.53 -6.71 11.51
CA SER A 147 -14.98 -6.64 12.87
C SER A 147 -16.04 -6.47 13.96
N HIS A 148 -17.09 -5.66 13.76
CA HIS A 148 -18.23 -5.58 14.68
C HIS A 148 -19.09 -6.85 14.71
N TRP A 149 -19.19 -7.55 13.58
CA TRP A 149 -19.90 -8.82 13.48
C TRP A 149 -19.14 -9.95 14.21
N PHE A 150 -17.81 -9.91 14.20
CA PHE A 150 -16.95 -10.83 14.95
C PHE A 150 -16.81 -10.48 16.44
N SER A 151 -16.89 -9.20 16.82
CA SER A 151 -16.82 -8.77 18.25
C SER A 151 -18.16 -8.85 18.99
N GLY A 152 -19.27 -9.07 18.27
CA GLY A 152 -20.61 -9.15 18.85
C GLY A 152 -20.96 -10.58 19.28
N GLN A 153 -21.16 -10.80 20.59
CA GLN A 153 -21.83 -12.01 21.07
C GLN A 153 -23.13 -12.22 20.28
N VAL A 154 -23.24 -13.38 19.64
CA VAL A 154 -24.27 -13.85 18.69
C VAL A 154 -25.74 -13.80 19.21
N LYS A 155 -26.01 -13.23 20.39
CA LYS A 155 -27.29 -13.40 21.07
C LYS A 155 -28.38 -12.36 20.82
N ASN A 156 -28.11 -11.17 20.28
CA ASN A 156 -29.15 -10.13 20.17
C ASN A 156 -29.16 -9.40 18.82
N MET A 157 -29.70 -10.06 17.78
CA MET A 157 -30.38 -9.33 16.69
C MET A 157 -31.89 -9.42 16.95
N PRO A 158 -32.64 -8.30 16.95
CA PRO A 158 -34.08 -8.35 17.05
C PRO A 158 -34.66 -9.02 15.80
N LYS A 159 -35.48 -10.06 16.00
CA LYS A 159 -36.36 -10.57 14.95
C LYS A 159 -37.28 -9.43 14.50
N LEU A 160 -37.27 -9.08 13.22
CA LEU A 160 -38.24 -8.16 12.64
C LEU A 160 -39.67 -8.70 12.88
N PRO A 161 -40.64 -7.84 13.24
CA PRO A 161 -41.98 -8.28 13.59
C PRO A 161 -42.69 -8.87 12.35
N ARG A 162 -43.28 -10.07 12.51
CA ARG A 162 -44.21 -10.64 11.52
C ARG A 162 -45.46 -9.76 11.46
N PHE A 163 -45.78 -9.22 10.29
CA PHE A 163 -47.02 -8.49 10.06
C PHE A 163 -48.21 -9.46 10.02
N ASN A 164 -49.19 -9.22 10.89
CA ASN A 164 -50.49 -9.89 10.87
C ASN A 164 -51.44 -9.10 9.94
N PHE A 165 -51.98 -9.75 8.91
CA PHE A 165 -52.68 -9.11 7.79
C PHE A 165 -54.20 -8.91 8.00
N ASP A 166 -54.72 -9.16 9.20
CA ASP A 166 -56.18 -9.16 9.44
C ASP A 166 -56.82 -7.79 9.76
N SER A 167 -56.07 -6.69 9.82
CA SER A 167 -56.62 -5.38 10.25
C SER A 167 -56.90 -4.36 9.13
N ILE A 168 -56.81 -4.73 7.84
CA ILE A 168 -57.06 -3.81 6.70
C ILE A 168 -58.28 -4.24 5.87
N ASN A 169 -59.33 -4.76 6.52
CA ASN A 169 -60.55 -5.17 5.82
C ASN A 169 -61.85 -4.56 6.38
N GLN A 170 -61.76 -3.49 7.19
CA GLN A 170 -62.93 -2.84 7.79
C GLN A 170 -63.20 -1.38 7.36
N SER A 171 -62.37 -0.79 6.50
CA SER A 171 -62.51 0.62 6.09
C SER A 171 -62.97 0.84 4.64
N PHE A 172 -63.39 -0.19 3.90
CA PHE A 172 -63.83 -0.07 2.49
C PHE A 172 -65.26 -0.57 2.21
N ARG A 173 -66.16 -0.54 3.21
CA ARG A 173 -67.53 -1.07 3.06
C ARG A 173 -68.68 -0.10 3.35
N CYS A 174 -68.50 1.21 3.15
CA CYS A 174 -69.58 2.18 3.34
C CYS A 174 -69.63 3.32 2.31
N GLN A 175 -69.46 3.00 1.03
CA GLN A 175 -69.67 3.99 -0.05
C GLN A 175 -70.17 3.34 -1.35
N ALA A 176 -71.11 2.41 -1.26
CA ALA A 176 -71.65 1.69 -2.42
C ALA A 176 -73.18 1.47 -2.37
N ASP A 177 -73.94 2.36 -1.74
CA ASP A 177 -75.42 2.25 -1.67
C ASP A 177 -76.21 3.37 -2.37
N ASN A 178 -75.56 4.30 -3.10
CA ASN A 178 -76.24 5.45 -3.69
C ASN A 178 -76.20 5.58 -5.23
N PHE A 179 -75.80 4.55 -5.97
CA PHE A 179 -75.74 4.63 -7.45
C PHE A 179 -76.82 3.80 -8.18
N GLY A 180 -77.66 3.06 -7.47
CA GLY A 180 -78.58 2.08 -8.06
C GLY A 180 -80.03 2.52 -8.31
N ARG A 181 -80.42 3.78 -8.02
CA ARG A 181 -81.82 4.26 -8.20
C ARG A 181 -82.02 5.21 -9.40
N GLY A 182 -81.24 5.03 -10.47
CA GLY A 182 -81.29 5.91 -11.65
C GLY A 182 -81.64 5.22 -12.98
N LEU A 183 -81.95 3.91 -12.99
CA LEU A 183 -82.07 3.12 -14.23
C LEU A 183 -83.44 2.44 -14.41
N TYR A 184 -84.51 3.02 -13.85
CA TYR A 184 -85.88 2.50 -14.00
C TYR A 184 -86.74 3.27 -15.01
N GLN A 185 -86.18 4.19 -15.80
CA GLN A 185 -86.94 4.89 -16.84
C GLN A 185 -86.11 4.99 -18.10
N TRP A 186 -86.07 3.91 -18.88
CA TRP A 186 -85.84 3.98 -20.34
C TRP A 186 -86.14 2.62 -20.99
N GLN A 187 -87.38 2.15 -20.81
CA GLN A 187 -88.01 1.24 -21.75
C GLN A 187 -88.97 2.07 -22.60
N GLN A 188 -88.71 2.13 -23.91
CA GLN A 188 -89.66 1.99 -25.02
C GLN A 188 -88.96 2.36 -26.34
N ILE A 189 -89.25 1.60 -27.40
CA ILE A 189 -88.97 1.82 -28.85
C ILE A 189 -87.86 0.94 -29.49
N TYR A 190 -88.35 -0.17 -30.08
CA TYR A 190 -87.99 -0.90 -31.32
C TYR A 190 -86.58 -1.51 -31.62
N PHE A 191 -86.66 -2.78 -32.07
CA PHE A 191 -85.65 -3.80 -32.47
C PHE A 191 -84.67 -3.42 -33.60
N PRO A 192 -83.44 -4.01 -33.66
CA PRO A 192 -83.19 -5.10 -34.63
C PRO A 192 -82.23 -6.23 -34.13
N PHE A 193 -82.53 -7.46 -34.53
CA PHE A 193 -81.98 -8.75 -34.08
C PHE A 193 -80.45 -8.99 -34.28
N LYS A 194 -79.71 -8.09 -34.95
CA LYS A 194 -78.23 -8.18 -35.07
C LYS A 194 -77.49 -7.50 -33.92
N ARG A 195 -78.11 -6.54 -33.24
CA ARG A 195 -77.52 -5.93 -32.03
C ARG A 195 -77.66 -6.82 -30.80
N THR A 196 -78.67 -7.69 -30.75
CA THR A 196 -78.92 -8.60 -29.62
C THR A 196 -77.88 -9.69 -29.44
N VAL A 197 -77.29 -10.20 -30.53
CA VAL A 197 -76.19 -11.19 -30.45
C VAL A 197 -74.88 -10.52 -30.07
N SER A 198 -74.56 -9.36 -30.67
CA SER A 198 -73.37 -8.57 -30.28
C SER A 198 -73.50 -8.02 -28.86
N SER A 199 -74.69 -7.60 -28.43
CA SER A 199 -74.94 -7.19 -27.06
C SER A 199 -74.97 -8.38 -26.11
N LEU A 200 -75.45 -9.58 -26.47
CA LEU A 200 -75.33 -10.77 -25.63
C LEU A 200 -73.88 -11.24 -25.47
N VAL A 201 -73.04 -11.09 -26.50
CA VAL A 201 -71.59 -11.38 -26.43
C VAL A 201 -70.84 -10.30 -25.66
N ILE A 202 -71.20 -9.02 -25.81
CA ILE A 202 -70.63 -7.91 -25.04
C ILE A 202 -71.14 -7.94 -23.59
N PHE A 203 -72.38 -8.37 -23.34
CA PHE A 203 -72.98 -8.49 -22.01
C PHE A 203 -72.52 -9.78 -21.32
N SER A 204 -72.25 -10.86 -22.05
CA SER A 204 -71.54 -12.03 -21.51
C SER A 204 -70.07 -11.68 -21.25
N LEU A 205 -69.40 -10.91 -22.10
CA LEU A 205 -68.08 -10.33 -21.79
C LEU A 205 -68.14 -9.39 -20.59
N ILE A 206 -69.16 -8.55 -20.41
CA ILE A 206 -69.26 -7.61 -19.27
C ILE A 206 -69.78 -8.26 -17.99
N ILE A 207 -70.43 -9.43 -18.04
CA ILE A 207 -70.88 -10.18 -16.85
C ILE A 207 -69.86 -11.25 -16.43
N PHE A 208 -69.19 -11.89 -17.39
CA PHE A 208 -68.11 -12.85 -17.13
C PHE A 208 -66.73 -12.20 -17.01
N ALA A 209 -66.47 -11.01 -17.59
CA ALA A 209 -65.18 -10.33 -17.39
C ALA A 209 -64.99 -9.79 -15.98
N PRO A 210 -65.98 -9.29 -15.20
CA PRO A 210 -65.73 -8.87 -13.83
C PRO A 210 -65.44 -10.06 -12.90
N THR A 211 -66.09 -11.20 -13.11
CA THR A 211 -65.86 -12.41 -12.29
C THR A 211 -64.54 -13.09 -12.66
N HIS A 212 -64.22 -13.20 -13.95
CA HIS A 212 -62.90 -13.66 -14.38
C HIS A 212 -61.80 -12.62 -14.13
N ALA A 213 -62.04 -11.31 -14.27
CA ALA A 213 -61.05 -10.25 -13.98
C ALA A 213 -60.85 -10.04 -12.48
N GLN A 214 -61.84 -10.28 -11.62
CA GLN A 214 -61.67 -10.25 -10.17
C GLN A 214 -60.97 -11.52 -9.68
N SER A 215 -61.37 -12.71 -10.16
CA SER A 215 -60.60 -13.94 -9.92
C SER A 215 -59.19 -13.83 -10.48
N TYR A 216 -58.99 -13.18 -11.61
CA TYR A 216 -57.70 -12.94 -12.24
C TYR A 216 -56.88 -11.84 -11.57
N TYR A 217 -57.49 -10.78 -11.07
CA TYR A 217 -56.85 -9.75 -10.25
C TYR A 217 -56.45 -10.32 -8.90
N GLU A 218 -57.29 -11.16 -8.30
CA GLU A 218 -56.95 -11.95 -7.12
C GLU A 218 -55.86 -12.97 -7.45
N ASN A 219 -55.90 -13.66 -8.59
CA ASN A 219 -54.83 -14.58 -9.01
C ASN A 219 -53.52 -13.84 -9.32
N ILE A 220 -53.56 -12.64 -9.90
CA ILE A 220 -52.38 -11.78 -10.11
C ILE A 220 -51.86 -11.30 -8.76
N LYS A 221 -52.72 -10.91 -7.82
CA LYS A 221 -52.33 -10.48 -6.47
C LYS A 221 -51.79 -11.64 -5.64
N LEU A 222 -52.39 -12.83 -5.76
CA LEU A 222 -51.97 -14.07 -5.11
C LEU A 222 -50.65 -14.58 -5.71
N SER A 223 -50.49 -14.58 -7.03
CA SER A 223 -49.21 -14.91 -7.68
C SER A 223 -48.15 -13.85 -7.40
N ALA A 224 -48.48 -12.56 -7.37
CA ALA A 224 -47.53 -11.51 -6.97
C ALA A 224 -47.11 -11.64 -5.49
N SER A 225 -48.04 -11.98 -4.60
CA SER A 225 -47.76 -12.28 -3.20
C SER A 225 -46.87 -13.51 -3.10
N LYS A 226 -47.22 -14.61 -3.78
CA LYS A 226 -46.46 -15.86 -3.77
C LYS A 226 -45.06 -15.68 -4.34
N VAL A 227 -44.88 -14.95 -5.44
CA VAL A 227 -43.57 -14.59 -6.00
C VAL A 227 -42.77 -13.74 -5.01
N SER A 228 -43.42 -12.79 -4.33
CA SER A 228 -42.79 -11.96 -3.30
C SER A 228 -42.37 -12.79 -2.08
N ASP A 229 -43.23 -13.66 -1.58
CA ASP A 229 -42.99 -14.51 -0.41
C ASP A 229 -41.86 -15.50 -0.70
N GLN A 230 -41.89 -16.15 -1.87
CA GLN A 230 -40.81 -17.03 -2.31
C GLN A 230 -39.49 -16.25 -2.51
N GLY A 231 -39.53 -15.04 -3.06
CA GLY A 231 -38.36 -14.17 -3.18
C GLY A 231 -37.77 -13.77 -1.82
N ILE A 232 -38.61 -13.39 -0.86
CA ILE A 232 -38.20 -13.02 0.51
C ILE A 232 -37.64 -14.24 1.24
N ASN A 233 -38.35 -15.36 1.23
CA ASN A 233 -37.86 -16.61 1.85
C ASN A 233 -36.53 -17.08 1.22
N GLY A 234 -36.37 -16.87 -0.10
CA GLY A 234 -35.12 -17.13 -0.80
C GLY A 234 -33.98 -16.25 -0.28
N TYR A 235 -34.23 -14.94 -0.13
CA TYR A 235 -33.28 -13.99 0.42
C TYR A 235 -32.91 -14.30 1.88
N ASP A 236 -33.90 -14.57 2.74
CA ASP A 236 -33.67 -14.90 4.15
C ASP A 236 -32.83 -16.17 4.29
N SER A 237 -33.15 -17.21 3.50
CA SER A 237 -32.37 -18.45 3.49
C SER A 237 -30.93 -18.24 2.99
N LEU A 238 -30.73 -17.33 2.02
CA LEU A 238 -29.39 -16.96 1.55
C LEU A 238 -28.59 -16.23 2.63
N GLN A 239 -29.24 -15.36 3.41
CA GLN A 239 -28.64 -14.67 4.54
C GLN A 239 -28.27 -15.64 5.66
N ASP A 240 -29.17 -16.56 6.01
CA ASP A 240 -28.93 -17.60 7.02
C ASP A 240 -27.80 -18.54 6.59
N SER A 241 -27.75 -18.93 5.31
CA SER A 241 -26.65 -19.69 4.74
C SER A 241 -25.30 -18.98 4.93
N THR A 242 -25.26 -17.67 4.64
CA THR A 242 -24.05 -16.85 4.82
C THR A 242 -23.65 -16.78 6.29
N LYS A 243 -24.61 -16.59 7.19
CA LYS A 243 -24.37 -16.56 8.64
C LYS A 243 -23.80 -17.88 9.14
N PHE A 244 -24.37 -19.01 8.71
CA PHE A 244 -23.89 -20.34 9.08
C PHE A 244 -22.50 -20.62 8.53
N LEU A 245 -22.22 -20.20 7.30
CA LEU A 245 -20.89 -20.32 6.70
C LEU A 245 -19.84 -19.56 7.50
N LEU A 246 -20.14 -18.30 7.84
CA LEU A 246 -19.27 -17.45 8.63
C LEU A 246 -19.07 -17.97 10.07
N GLY A 247 -20.03 -18.74 10.59
CA GLY A 247 -19.92 -19.46 11.86
C GLY A 247 -19.32 -20.86 11.75
N GLY A 248 -18.73 -21.25 10.61
CA GLY A 248 -18.10 -22.56 10.41
C GLY A 248 -19.07 -23.75 10.25
N GLN A 249 -20.39 -23.50 10.22
CA GLN A 249 -21.43 -24.52 10.14
C GLN A 249 -21.78 -24.85 8.67
N ILE A 250 -20.83 -25.50 7.97
CA ILE A 250 -20.91 -25.76 6.52
C ILE A 250 -22.17 -26.54 6.11
N GLU A 251 -22.59 -27.55 6.90
CA GLU A 251 -23.79 -28.35 6.59
C GLU A 251 -25.07 -27.51 6.69
N ASN A 252 -25.19 -26.69 7.73
CA ASN A 252 -26.31 -25.76 7.88
C ASN A 252 -26.32 -24.73 6.76
N ALA A 253 -25.14 -24.20 6.42
CA ALA A 253 -24.97 -23.27 5.30
C ALA A 253 -25.45 -23.89 3.98
N GLN A 254 -25.16 -25.18 3.75
CA GLN A 254 -25.57 -25.90 2.54
C GLN A 254 -27.08 -26.12 2.50
N ASN A 255 -27.68 -26.52 3.62
CA ASN A 255 -29.11 -26.73 3.71
C ASN A 255 -29.90 -25.45 3.42
N ASP A 256 -29.50 -24.31 3.99
CA ASP A 256 -30.19 -23.05 3.76
C ASP A 256 -29.90 -22.46 2.38
N LEU A 257 -28.72 -22.72 1.81
CA LEU A 257 -28.45 -22.36 0.42
C LEU A 257 -29.37 -23.11 -0.55
N GLN A 258 -29.59 -24.40 -0.32
CA GLN A 258 -30.52 -25.20 -1.12
C GLN A 258 -31.96 -24.71 -0.97
N LYS A 259 -32.39 -24.30 0.23
CA LYS A 259 -33.68 -23.63 0.42
C LYS A 259 -33.77 -22.33 -0.38
N ALA A 260 -32.71 -21.52 -0.38
CA ALA A 260 -32.65 -20.29 -1.16
C ALA A 260 -32.84 -20.57 -2.67
N ILE A 261 -32.09 -21.53 -3.21
CA ILE A 261 -32.18 -21.96 -4.61
C ILE A 261 -33.61 -22.41 -4.96
N VAL A 262 -34.21 -23.28 -4.13
CA VAL A 262 -35.58 -23.78 -4.35
C VAL A 262 -36.58 -22.63 -4.33
N ASN A 263 -36.52 -21.74 -3.34
CA ASN A 263 -37.42 -20.60 -3.22
C ASN A 263 -37.29 -19.63 -4.42
N PHE A 264 -36.07 -19.31 -4.86
CA PHE A 264 -35.88 -18.46 -6.03
C PHE A 264 -36.34 -19.13 -7.33
N ASN A 265 -36.13 -20.44 -7.49
CA ASN A 265 -36.62 -21.20 -8.65
C ASN A 265 -38.16 -21.28 -8.67
N ASN A 266 -38.80 -21.45 -7.51
CA ASN A 266 -40.25 -21.40 -7.39
C ASN A 266 -40.79 -20.02 -7.73
N ALA A 267 -40.15 -18.94 -7.24
CA ALA A 267 -40.51 -17.57 -7.58
C ALA A 267 -40.40 -17.32 -9.10
N ALA A 268 -39.32 -17.79 -9.74
CA ALA A 268 -39.13 -17.66 -11.18
C ALA A 268 -40.15 -18.48 -11.98
N THR A 269 -40.46 -19.71 -11.54
CA THR A 269 -41.43 -20.60 -12.20
C THR A 269 -42.84 -20.03 -12.11
N GLU A 270 -43.28 -19.56 -10.94
CA GLU A 270 -44.58 -18.92 -10.73
C GLU A 270 -44.74 -17.67 -11.59
N MET A 271 -43.64 -16.93 -11.79
CA MET A 271 -43.61 -15.80 -12.68
C MET A 271 -43.69 -16.23 -14.15
N GLN A 272 -43.02 -17.30 -14.59
CA GLN A 272 -43.06 -17.75 -15.99
C GLN A 272 -44.36 -18.45 -16.38
N SER A 273 -44.93 -19.28 -15.50
CA SER A 273 -46.12 -20.10 -15.77
C SER A 273 -47.38 -19.25 -15.98
N ASN A 274 -47.50 -18.13 -15.27
CA ASN A 274 -48.67 -17.27 -15.33
C ASN A 274 -48.53 -16.10 -16.33
N HIS A 275 -47.37 -15.93 -17.00
CA HIS A 275 -47.07 -14.74 -17.84
C HIS A 275 -47.24 -14.89 -19.36
N LYS A 276 -47.35 -16.10 -19.95
CA LYS A 276 -47.35 -16.24 -21.42
C LYS A 276 -48.46 -15.44 -22.13
N TRP A 277 -49.65 -15.34 -21.54
CA TRP A 277 -50.77 -14.57 -22.10
C TRP A 277 -50.87 -13.15 -21.52
N LEU A 278 -50.27 -12.91 -20.34
CA LEU A 278 -50.18 -11.60 -19.68
C LEU A 278 -49.24 -10.66 -20.45
N MET A 279 -48.14 -11.19 -20.99
CA MET A 279 -47.19 -10.43 -21.81
C MET A 279 -47.80 -9.95 -23.14
N GLU A 280 -48.79 -10.65 -23.69
CA GLU A 280 -49.53 -10.21 -24.89
C GLU A 280 -50.39 -8.96 -24.60
N ILE A 281 -51.02 -8.88 -23.43
CA ILE A 281 -51.90 -7.78 -23.02
C ILE A 281 -51.10 -6.60 -22.43
N LEU A 282 -49.99 -6.87 -21.72
CA LEU A 282 -49.15 -5.88 -21.04
C LEU A 282 -48.30 -5.02 -21.99
N THR A 283 -48.11 -5.43 -23.25
CA THR A 283 -47.47 -4.59 -24.29
C THR A 283 -48.17 -3.24 -24.49
N HIS A 284 -49.44 -3.13 -24.08
CA HIS A 284 -50.25 -1.92 -24.21
C HIS A 284 -50.34 -1.06 -22.92
N ILE A 285 -49.72 -1.46 -21.80
CA ILE A 285 -49.72 -0.69 -20.53
C ILE A 285 -48.28 -0.54 -19.99
N PRO A 286 -47.56 0.55 -20.34
CA PRO A 286 -46.12 0.70 -20.10
C PRO A 286 -45.69 0.61 -18.62
N ILE A 287 -46.47 1.18 -17.69
CA ILE A 287 -46.09 1.31 -16.27
C ILE A 287 -46.11 -0.03 -15.51
N LEU A 288 -47.01 -0.94 -15.88
CA LEU A 288 -47.11 -2.27 -15.24
C LEU A 288 -46.01 -3.21 -15.74
N ASN A 289 -45.60 -3.06 -17.00
CA ASN A 289 -44.53 -3.84 -17.62
C ASN A 289 -43.17 -3.61 -16.91
N GLU A 290 -42.84 -2.36 -16.59
CA GLU A 290 -41.57 -2.02 -15.93
C GLU A 290 -41.46 -2.63 -14.52
N LYS A 291 -42.51 -2.54 -13.69
CA LYS A 291 -42.45 -3.07 -12.31
C LYS A 291 -42.29 -4.59 -12.26
N ILE A 292 -42.94 -5.30 -13.18
CA ILE A 292 -42.84 -6.76 -13.31
C ILE A 292 -41.45 -7.16 -13.80
N ALA A 293 -40.93 -6.49 -14.84
CA ALA A 293 -39.59 -6.74 -15.36
C ALA A 293 -38.49 -6.52 -14.31
N GLN A 294 -38.66 -5.54 -13.41
CA GLN A 294 -37.70 -5.28 -12.33
C GLN A 294 -37.73 -6.37 -11.24
N ARG A 295 -38.93 -6.87 -10.88
CA ARG A 295 -39.06 -8.02 -9.95
C ARG A 295 -38.44 -9.28 -10.53
N GLN A 296 -38.65 -9.51 -11.82
CA GLN A 296 -38.01 -10.62 -12.53
C GLN A 296 -36.49 -10.57 -12.42
N LYS A 297 -35.90 -9.39 -12.66
CA LYS A 297 -34.45 -9.20 -12.51
C LYS A 297 -33.99 -9.50 -11.09
N LEU A 298 -34.69 -9.01 -10.06
CA LEU A 298 -34.31 -9.26 -8.66
C LEU A 298 -34.32 -10.75 -8.30
N ILE A 299 -35.30 -11.52 -8.79
CA ILE A 299 -35.34 -12.98 -8.62
C ILE A 299 -34.17 -13.63 -9.35
N THR A 300 -33.92 -13.25 -10.61
CA THR A 300 -32.79 -13.77 -11.39
C THR A 300 -31.43 -13.44 -10.76
N ILE A 301 -31.29 -12.27 -10.14
CA ILE A 301 -30.12 -11.91 -9.33
C ILE A 301 -29.96 -12.88 -8.16
N GLY A 302 -31.04 -13.12 -7.39
CA GLY A 302 -31.04 -14.07 -6.28
C GLY A 302 -30.69 -15.51 -6.70
N GLN A 303 -31.24 -15.98 -7.83
CA GLN A 303 -30.88 -17.29 -8.42
C GLN A 303 -29.40 -17.36 -8.74
N ASN A 304 -28.88 -16.37 -9.48
CA ASN A 304 -27.47 -16.34 -9.88
C ASN A 304 -26.52 -16.28 -8.68
N ILE A 305 -26.82 -15.46 -7.67
CA ILE A 305 -26.00 -15.41 -6.44
C ILE A 305 -26.03 -16.77 -5.73
N SER A 306 -27.21 -17.36 -5.58
CA SER A 306 -27.36 -18.65 -4.89
C SER A 306 -26.64 -19.78 -5.63
N SER A 307 -26.73 -19.84 -6.96
CA SER A 307 -26.01 -20.82 -7.79
C SER A 307 -24.50 -20.59 -7.76
N GLY A 308 -24.03 -19.34 -7.76
CA GLY A 308 -22.60 -19.04 -7.58
C GLY A 308 -22.09 -19.53 -6.22
N ASN A 309 -22.86 -19.27 -5.15
CA ASN A 309 -22.54 -19.71 -3.80
C ASN A 309 -22.50 -21.24 -3.68
N GLU A 310 -23.31 -21.96 -4.48
CA GLU A 310 -23.35 -23.43 -4.47
C GLU A 310 -22.00 -24.02 -4.90
N TYR A 311 -21.36 -23.44 -5.92
CA TYR A 311 -20.01 -23.85 -6.32
C TYR A 311 -18.97 -23.51 -5.26
N LEU A 312 -19.03 -22.32 -4.65
CA LEU A 312 -18.09 -21.95 -3.59
C LEU A 312 -18.20 -22.89 -2.38
N LEU A 313 -19.44 -23.20 -1.97
CA LEU A 313 -19.68 -24.12 -0.86
C LEU A 313 -19.28 -25.56 -1.22
N SER A 314 -19.50 -25.97 -2.47
CA SER A 314 -19.01 -27.26 -2.98
C SER A 314 -17.48 -27.36 -2.90
N ALA A 315 -16.76 -26.26 -3.16
CA ALA A 315 -15.30 -26.22 -3.00
C ALA A 315 -14.90 -26.47 -1.54
N ILE A 316 -15.54 -25.78 -0.60
CA ILE A 316 -15.28 -25.92 0.83
C ILE A 316 -15.58 -27.35 1.29
N THR A 317 -16.69 -27.94 0.85
CA THR A 317 -17.07 -29.32 1.16
C THR A 317 -16.06 -30.32 0.59
N GLN A 318 -15.62 -30.15 -0.67
CA GLN A 318 -14.59 -30.99 -1.30
C GLN A 318 -13.24 -30.90 -0.57
N ILE A 319 -12.83 -29.69 -0.16
CA ILE A 319 -11.61 -29.47 0.61
C ILE A 319 -11.71 -30.17 1.98
N LYS A 320 -12.85 -30.02 2.67
CA LYS A 320 -13.09 -30.67 3.97
C LYS A 320 -13.09 -32.20 3.86
N GLN A 321 -13.67 -32.75 2.79
CA GLN A 321 -13.69 -34.20 2.53
C GLN A 321 -12.30 -34.74 2.15
N ASN A 322 -11.51 -33.94 1.44
CA ASN A 322 -10.13 -34.26 1.07
C ASN A 322 -9.13 -33.72 2.11
N SER A 323 -9.33 -34.05 3.39
CA SER A 323 -8.52 -33.51 4.50
C SER A 323 -7.02 -33.85 4.44
N THR A 324 -6.62 -34.81 3.60
CA THR A 324 -5.22 -35.18 3.35
C THR A 324 -4.60 -34.47 2.14
N ALA A 325 -5.41 -33.78 1.33
CA ALA A 325 -4.93 -33.02 0.18
C ALA A 325 -4.07 -31.86 0.64
N ASP A 326 -2.95 -31.66 -0.05
CA ASP A 326 -2.07 -30.54 0.21
C ASP A 326 -2.70 -29.20 -0.23
N LEU A 327 -2.13 -28.08 0.24
CA LEU A 327 -2.69 -26.76 0.01
C LEU A 327 -2.74 -26.40 -1.48
N SER A 328 -1.79 -26.90 -2.29
CA SER A 328 -1.82 -26.73 -3.74
C SER A 328 -3.05 -27.39 -4.37
N ALA A 329 -3.36 -28.63 -3.98
CA ALA A 329 -4.58 -29.33 -4.42
C ALA A 329 -5.86 -28.64 -3.92
N GLN A 330 -5.86 -28.08 -2.70
CA GLN A 330 -6.99 -27.30 -2.19
C GLN A 330 -7.24 -26.03 -3.01
N ILE A 331 -6.17 -25.35 -3.44
CA ILE A 331 -6.26 -24.19 -4.34
C ILE A 331 -6.78 -24.59 -5.72
N ASP A 332 -6.40 -25.76 -6.23
CA ASP A 332 -6.94 -26.28 -7.49
C ASP A 332 -8.44 -26.52 -7.40
N ILE A 333 -8.91 -27.14 -6.31
CA ILE A 333 -10.34 -27.31 -6.02
C ILE A 333 -11.05 -25.95 -5.96
N LEU A 334 -10.49 -24.99 -5.22
CA LEU A 334 -11.05 -23.65 -5.10
C LEU A 334 -11.15 -22.95 -6.47
N ASN A 335 -10.07 -22.98 -7.24
CA ASN A 335 -9.98 -22.33 -8.55
C ASN A 335 -10.97 -22.92 -9.55
N ILE A 336 -11.09 -24.26 -9.62
CA ILE A 336 -12.04 -24.93 -10.52
C ILE A 336 -13.48 -24.53 -10.19
N ASN A 337 -13.83 -24.50 -8.91
CA ASN A 337 -15.19 -24.14 -8.48
C ASN A 337 -15.45 -22.63 -8.62
N LEU A 338 -14.44 -21.79 -8.37
CA LEU A 338 -14.53 -20.35 -8.57
C LEU A 338 -14.74 -19.99 -10.05
N ALA A 339 -14.04 -20.67 -10.96
CA ALA A 339 -14.24 -20.52 -12.40
C ALA A 339 -15.68 -20.88 -12.84
N LYS A 340 -16.33 -21.85 -12.17
CA LYS A 340 -17.74 -22.19 -12.40
C LYS A 340 -18.72 -21.18 -11.77
N ALA A 341 -18.36 -20.60 -10.63
CA ALA A 341 -19.18 -19.60 -9.93
C ALA A 341 -19.19 -18.23 -10.65
N LEU A 342 -18.06 -17.81 -11.21
CA LEU A 342 -17.86 -16.48 -11.81
C LEU A 342 -18.92 -16.09 -12.86
N PRO A 343 -19.31 -16.94 -13.83
CA PRO A 343 -20.35 -16.61 -14.81
C PRO A 343 -21.69 -16.24 -14.17
N PHE A 344 -22.08 -16.91 -13.08
CA PHE A 344 -23.31 -16.60 -12.36
C PHE A 344 -23.23 -15.23 -11.69
N TYR A 345 -22.13 -14.94 -10.99
CA TYR A 345 -21.95 -13.64 -10.35
C TYR A 345 -21.85 -12.49 -11.37
N GLN A 346 -21.20 -12.69 -12.50
CA GLN A 346 -21.14 -11.72 -13.59
C GLN A 346 -22.55 -11.46 -14.17
N SER A 347 -23.36 -12.51 -14.34
CA SER A 347 -24.77 -12.38 -14.73
C SER A 347 -25.61 -11.62 -13.69
N ALA A 348 -25.36 -11.85 -12.39
CA ALA A 348 -26.00 -11.09 -11.33
C ALA A 348 -25.63 -9.59 -11.39
N VAL A 349 -24.33 -9.26 -11.53
CA VAL A 349 -23.87 -7.87 -11.70
C VAL A 349 -24.51 -7.19 -12.92
N ALA A 350 -24.55 -7.87 -14.07
CA ALA A 350 -25.15 -7.34 -15.29
C ALA A 350 -26.67 -7.07 -15.16
N ASN A 351 -27.36 -7.77 -14.26
CA ASN A 351 -28.77 -7.53 -13.96
C ASN A 351 -28.95 -6.44 -12.89
N LEU A 352 -28.06 -6.36 -11.89
CA LEU A 352 -28.08 -5.30 -10.87
C LEU A 352 -27.98 -3.91 -11.51
N ASP A 353 -27.17 -3.76 -12.56
CA ASP A 353 -27.02 -2.49 -13.31
C ASP A 353 -28.29 -2.03 -14.03
N LYS A 354 -29.24 -2.93 -14.21
CA LYS A 354 -30.49 -2.68 -14.93
C LYS A 354 -31.68 -2.45 -14.00
N VAL A 355 -31.48 -2.51 -12.68
CA VAL A 355 -32.52 -2.26 -11.68
C VAL A 355 -32.48 -0.79 -11.28
N ASP A 356 -33.61 -0.10 -11.44
CA ASP A 356 -33.75 1.28 -10.96
C ASP A 356 -33.99 1.27 -9.45
N PRO A 357 -33.07 1.84 -8.64
CA PRO A 357 -33.23 1.89 -7.18
C PRO A 357 -34.50 2.64 -6.74
N GLN A 358 -35.04 3.56 -7.54
CA GLN A 358 -36.22 4.35 -7.18
C GLN A 358 -37.49 3.51 -7.06
N ILE A 359 -37.50 2.32 -7.66
CA ILE A 359 -38.63 1.38 -7.65
C ILE A 359 -38.71 0.62 -6.32
N LEU A 360 -37.60 0.57 -5.56
CA LEU A 360 -37.56 -0.04 -4.23
C LEU A 360 -38.16 0.89 -3.17
N PRO A 361 -38.76 0.34 -2.09
CA PRO A 361 -39.19 1.16 -0.96
C PRO A 361 -38.03 1.98 -0.38
N LYS A 362 -38.29 3.22 0.03
CA LYS A 362 -37.25 4.19 0.44
C LYS A 362 -36.25 3.66 1.48
N ASN A 363 -36.70 2.78 2.37
CA ASN A 363 -35.90 2.16 3.43
C ASN A 363 -34.97 1.02 2.96
N TYR A 364 -34.98 0.65 1.66
CA TYR A 364 -34.08 -0.34 1.08
C TYR A 364 -33.19 0.23 -0.03
N GLN A 365 -33.43 1.46 -0.47
CA GLN A 365 -32.70 2.06 -1.60
C GLN A 365 -31.20 2.22 -1.28
N LYS A 366 -30.88 2.60 -0.05
CA LYS A 366 -29.49 2.80 0.40
C LYS A 366 -28.76 1.46 0.52
N GLU A 367 -29.39 0.50 1.18
CA GLU A 367 -28.92 -0.86 1.40
C GLU A 367 -28.68 -1.57 0.06
N TYR A 368 -29.58 -1.40 -0.89
CA TYR A 368 -29.43 -1.90 -2.25
C TYR A 368 -28.22 -1.27 -2.97
N THR A 369 -28.08 0.06 -2.90
CA THR A 369 -26.95 0.76 -3.55
C THR A 369 -25.60 0.34 -2.94
N ASP A 370 -25.55 0.22 -1.60
CA ASP A 370 -24.38 -0.28 -0.87
C ASP A 370 -24.07 -1.73 -1.28
N PHE A 371 -25.09 -2.60 -1.34
CA PHE A 371 -24.95 -3.99 -1.77
C PHE A 371 -24.44 -4.11 -3.21
N VAL A 372 -25.00 -3.38 -4.18
CA VAL A 372 -24.55 -3.41 -5.58
C VAL A 372 -23.07 -3.05 -5.67
N SER A 373 -22.67 -1.99 -4.95
CA SER A 373 -21.28 -1.51 -4.96
C SER A 373 -20.33 -2.56 -4.35
N LEU A 374 -20.70 -3.13 -3.21
CA LEU A 374 -19.95 -4.18 -2.52
C LEU A 374 -19.83 -5.46 -3.35
N PHE A 375 -20.96 -5.93 -3.88
CA PHE A 375 -21.02 -7.16 -4.64
C PHE A 375 -20.22 -7.05 -5.94
N LYS A 376 -20.28 -5.91 -6.64
CA LYS A 376 -19.41 -5.66 -7.81
C LYS A 376 -17.92 -5.76 -7.47
N ALA A 377 -17.49 -5.10 -6.40
CA ALA A 377 -16.10 -5.16 -5.94
C ALA A 377 -15.70 -6.60 -5.62
N PHE A 378 -16.54 -7.31 -4.87
CA PHE A 378 -16.35 -8.72 -4.55
C PHE A 378 -16.19 -9.61 -5.79
N VAL A 379 -17.01 -9.42 -6.83
CA VAL A 379 -16.89 -10.21 -8.09
C VAL A 379 -15.59 -9.92 -8.82
N VAL A 380 -15.14 -8.66 -8.83
CA VAL A 380 -13.83 -8.28 -9.40
C VAL A 380 -12.68 -8.92 -8.61
N ASP A 381 -12.78 -8.94 -7.29
CA ASP A 381 -11.80 -9.57 -6.42
C ASP A 381 -11.75 -11.09 -6.64
N LEU A 382 -12.91 -11.75 -6.73
CA LEU A 382 -13.01 -13.18 -7.07
C LEU A 382 -12.39 -13.49 -8.44
N GLN A 383 -12.62 -12.65 -9.44
CA GLN A 383 -12.01 -12.82 -10.75
C GLN A 383 -10.48 -12.67 -10.67
N SER A 384 -10.00 -11.72 -9.86
CA SER A 384 -8.57 -11.51 -9.62
C SER A 384 -7.93 -12.69 -8.90
N ILE A 385 -8.60 -13.28 -7.91
CA ILE A 385 -8.18 -14.50 -7.21
C ILE A 385 -8.10 -15.68 -8.19
N ASN A 386 -9.14 -15.91 -8.99
CA ASN A 386 -9.17 -16.97 -10.00
C ASN A 386 -8.00 -16.84 -11.00
N ASN A 387 -7.75 -15.60 -11.48
CA ASN A 387 -6.64 -15.32 -12.39
C ASN A 387 -5.26 -15.46 -11.74
N SER A 388 -5.19 -15.44 -10.41
CA SER A 388 -3.96 -15.58 -9.63
C SER A 388 -3.66 -17.02 -9.21
N ALA A 389 -4.57 -17.97 -9.47
CA ALA A 389 -4.40 -19.35 -9.03
C ALA A 389 -3.10 -19.99 -9.55
N LEU A 390 -2.73 -19.76 -10.82
CA LEU A 390 -1.47 -20.27 -11.37
C LEU A 390 -0.24 -19.69 -10.65
N ALA A 391 -0.27 -18.39 -10.33
CA ALA A 391 0.79 -17.75 -9.56
C ALA A 391 0.86 -18.32 -8.14
N LEU A 392 -0.27 -18.49 -7.46
CA LEU A 392 -0.35 -19.10 -6.13
C LEU A 392 0.20 -20.53 -6.11
N ARG A 393 -0.14 -21.36 -7.10
CA ARG A 393 0.42 -22.71 -7.25
C ARG A 393 1.94 -22.69 -7.36
N SER A 394 2.47 -21.79 -8.18
CA SER A 394 3.92 -21.63 -8.35
C SER A 394 4.59 -21.17 -7.06
N ILE A 395 3.99 -20.19 -6.36
CA ILE A 395 4.47 -19.69 -5.07
C ILE A 395 4.51 -20.83 -4.04
N LEU A 396 3.51 -21.70 -4.04
CA LEU A 396 3.42 -22.83 -3.11
C LEU A 396 4.27 -24.03 -3.54
N GLY A 397 5.05 -23.93 -4.61
CA GLY A 397 5.94 -25.00 -5.04
C GLY A 397 5.19 -26.24 -5.56
N ALA A 398 4.07 -26.04 -6.27
CA ALA A 398 3.38 -27.12 -6.98
C ALA A 398 4.23 -27.71 -8.12
N ASP A 399 5.15 -26.92 -8.69
CA ASP A 399 6.04 -27.33 -9.78
C ASP A 399 7.46 -27.69 -9.29
N GLY A 400 7.65 -27.83 -7.96
CA GLY A 400 8.93 -28.14 -7.32
C GLY A 400 9.23 -27.24 -6.13
N ASN A 401 10.34 -27.55 -5.42
CA ASN A 401 10.73 -26.83 -4.21
C ASN A 401 10.96 -25.33 -4.48
N LYS A 402 10.47 -24.49 -3.58
CA LYS A 402 10.63 -23.03 -3.59
C LYS A 402 11.32 -22.56 -2.32
N ASN A 403 12.37 -21.77 -2.49
CA ASN A 403 13.12 -21.21 -1.38
C ASN A 403 12.72 -19.75 -1.15
N TYR A 404 12.22 -19.44 0.04
CA TYR A 404 11.85 -18.08 0.44
C TYR A 404 12.73 -17.58 1.56
N LEU A 405 13.23 -16.36 1.39
CA LEU A 405 13.88 -15.62 2.45
C LEU A 405 12.83 -14.82 3.21
N ILE A 406 12.69 -15.04 4.51
CA ILE A 406 11.88 -14.18 5.38
C ILE A 406 12.80 -13.21 6.13
N ALA A 407 12.69 -11.92 5.84
CA ALA A 407 13.47 -10.87 6.51
C ALA A 407 12.67 -10.32 7.70
N PHE A 408 13.21 -10.46 8.92
CA PHE A 408 12.61 -9.92 10.13
C PHE A 408 13.13 -8.50 10.39
N GLN A 409 12.24 -7.51 10.29
CA GLN A 409 12.59 -6.09 10.38
C GLN A 409 12.23 -5.50 11.75
N ASN A 410 13.22 -4.91 12.41
CA ASN A 410 13.02 -4.21 13.67
C ASN A 410 12.66 -2.75 13.42
N SER A 411 11.39 -2.40 13.59
CA SER A 411 10.88 -1.03 13.40
C SER A 411 11.49 -0.02 14.39
N SER A 412 12.07 -0.48 15.51
CA SER A 412 12.75 0.39 16.48
C SER A 412 14.07 0.95 15.95
N GLU A 413 14.66 0.32 14.93
CA GLU A 413 15.79 0.82 14.15
C GLU A 413 15.33 0.98 12.70
N ILE A 414 14.69 2.11 12.39
CA ILE A 414 13.97 2.23 11.12
C ILE A 414 14.93 2.17 9.93
N ARG A 415 14.48 1.46 8.90
CA ARG A 415 15.05 1.43 7.55
C ARG A 415 13.93 1.68 6.55
N PRO A 416 14.25 2.04 5.29
CA PRO A 416 13.26 2.41 4.29
C PRO A 416 12.08 1.46 4.13
N THR A 417 12.31 0.14 4.26
CA THR A 417 11.27 -0.86 4.05
C THR A 417 10.65 -1.44 5.32
N GLY A 418 10.97 -0.93 6.52
CA GLY A 418 10.29 -1.38 7.74
C GLY A 418 11.16 -1.56 8.97
N GLY A 419 12.49 -1.56 8.82
CA GLY A 419 13.39 -1.69 9.97
C GLY A 419 14.68 -2.45 9.68
N PHE A 420 15.57 -2.48 10.65
CA PHE A 420 16.85 -3.20 10.58
C PHE A 420 16.65 -4.72 10.50
N ILE A 421 17.37 -5.39 9.58
CA ILE A 421 17.25 -6.83 9.36
C ILE A 421 18.26 -7.56 10.25
N GLY A 422 17.95 -7.69 11.53
CA GLY A 422 18.81 -8.37 12.51
C GLY A 422 18.71 -9.90 12.48
N SER A 423 17.65 -10.44 11.90
CA SER A 423 17.40 -11.88 11.78
C SER A 423 16.68 -12.18 10.48
N PHE A 424 16.76 -13.41 10.00
CA PHE A 424 16.02 -13.90 8.84
C PHE A 424 15.73 -15.39 8.98
N ALA A 425 14.82 -15.91 8.15
CA ALA A 425 14.61 -17.33 7.98
C ALA A 425 14.76 -17.73 6.50
N LEU A 426 15.27 -18.93 6.25
CA LEU A 426 15.11 -19.61 4.97
C LEU A 426 14.00 -20.65 5.11
N ILE A 427 13.00 -20.58 4.24
CA ILE A 427 11.91 -21.55 4.18
C ILE A 427 11.94 -22.26 2.84
N THR A 428 11.88 -23.59 2.86
CA THR A 428 11.62 -24.38 1.66
C THR A 428 10.17 -24.85 1.65
N VAL A 429 9.44 -24.50 0.59
CA VAL A 429 8.05 -24.91 0.37
C VAL A 429 7.97 -25.91 -0.77
N ALA A 430 7.22 -26.99 -0.58
CA ALA A 430 6.88 -27.94 -1.63
C ALA A 430 5.40 -28.35 -1.50
N ASN A 431 4.66 -28.27 -2.60
CA ASN A 431 3.21 -28.58 -2.64
C ASN A 431 2.41 -27.91 -1.52
N GLY A 432 2.74 -26.65 -1.21
CA GLY A 432 2.08 -25.86 -0.17
C GLY A 432 2.41 -26.27 1.27
N LYS A 433 3.43 -27.10 1.48
CA LYS A 433 3.95 -27.47 2.80
C LYS A 433 5.33 -26.88 3.00
N ILE A 434 5.57 -26.33 4.19
CA ILE A 434 6.92 -25.99 4.67
C ILE A 434 7.62 -27.31 4.97
N ILE A 435 8.61 -27.67 4.16
CA ILE A 435 9.39 -28.90 4.32
C ILE A 435 10.74 -28.65 5.01
N ASP A 436 11.19 -27.40 5.06
CA ASP A 436 12.39 -26.98 5.77
C ASP A 436 12.24 -25.54 6.27
N LEU A 437 12.74 -25.27 7.48
CA LEU A 437 12.75 -23.96 8.13
C LEU A 437 14.10 -23.79 8.84
N GLN A 438 14.88 -22.83 8.39
CA GLN A 438 16.18 -22.50 8.98
C GLN A 438 16.17 -21.07 9.49
N VAL A 439 16.47 -20.89 10.78
CA VAL A 439 16.61 -19.58 11.41
C VAL A 439 18.00 -19.51 12.06
N PRO A 440 18.97 -18.83 11.45
CA PRO A 440 20.33 -18.78 11.99
C PRO A 440 20.40 -18.05 13.32
N ALA A 441 21.05 -18.68 14.31
CA ALA A 441 21.11 -18.16 15.67
C ALA A 441 22.01 -16.91 15.83
N GLY A 442 22.97 -16.70 14.94
CA GLY A 442 23.72 -15.44 14.86
C GLY A 442 22.99 -14.35 14.06
N GLY A 443 21.87 -14.69 13.42
CA GLY A 443 21.07 -13.77 12.62
C GLY A 443 21.72 -13.42 11.29
N SER A 444 21.51 -12.18 10.83
CA SER A 444 22.06 -11.68 9.57
C SER A 444 23.58 -11.66 9.52
N TYR A 445 24.26 -11.54 10.66
CA TYR A 445 25.73 -11.54 10.74
C TYR A 445 26.36 -12.90 10.37
N ASP A 446 25.60 -14.00 10.40
CA ASP A 446 26.08 -15.32 9.96
C ASP A 446 26.35 -15.37 8.45
N LEU A 447 25.80 -14.43 7.67
CA LEU A 447 26.07 -14.31 6.24
C LEU A 447 27.39 -13.57 5.96
N ASP A 448 27.77 -12.62 6.81
CA ASP A 448 28.92 -11.73 6.59
C ASP A 448 30.25 -12.50 6.48
N GLY A 449 30.39 -13.58 7.27
CA GLY A 449 31.61 -14.41 7.29
C GLY A 449 31.79 -15.29 6.06
N GLN A 450 30.74 -15.48 5.25
CA GLN A 450 30.74 -16.38 4.09
C GLN A 450 30.57 -15.63 2.76
N LEU A 451 30.44 -14.31 2.82
CA LEU A 451 30.23 -13.48 1.66
C LEU A 451 31.46 -13.53 0.73
N THR A 452 31.22 -13.95 -0.51
CA THR A 452 32.24 -14.16 -1.56
C THR A 452 32.57 -12.87 -2.32
N GLU A 453 31.73 -11.85 -2.23
CA GLU A 453 31.90 -10.57 -2.91
C GLU A 453 31.56 -9.40 -1.97
N TYR A 454 32.48 -8.44 -1.82
CA TYR A 454 32.26 -7.22 -1.03
C TYR A 454 31.95 -6.04 -1.93
N ILE A 455 30.94 -5.27 -1.56
CA ILE A 455 30.49 -4.09 -2.31
C ILE A 455 30.50 -2.82 -1.46
N GLU A 456 30.75 -1.70 -2.13
CA GLU A 456 30.72 -0.37 -1.53
C GLU A 456 29.30 -0.04 -1.00
N PRO A 457 29.18 0.57 0.19
CA PRO A 457 27.91 0.99 0.74
C PRO A 457 27.40 2.29 0.09
N PRO A 458 26.09 2.57 0.17
CA PRO A 458 25.55 3.91 -0.08
C PRO A 458 26.29 4.96 0.74
N THR A 459 26.54 6.13 0.12
CA THR A 459 27.35 7.18 0.75
C THR A 459 26.91 7.54 2.17
N PRO A 460 25.62 7.72 2.49
CA PRO A 460 25.21 8.02 3.87
C PRO A 460 25.60 6.93 4.88
N MET A 461 25.60 5.66 4.46
CA MET A 461 25.92 4.53 5.32
C MET A 461 27.41 4.42 5.66
N THR A 462 28.28 5.15 4.94
CA THR A 462 29.71 5.27 5.28
C THR A 462 29.96 5.90 6.66
N LEU A 463 28.96 6.56 7.24
CA LEU A 463 28.98 7.03 8.62
C LEU A 463 29.18 5.89 9.63
N VAL A 464 28.60 4.72 9.34
CA VAL A 464 28.59 3.56 10.26
C VAL A 464 29.47 2.43 9.74
N ASN A 465 29.44 2.16 8.44
CA ASN A 465 30.03 0.97 7.83
C ASN A 465 30.93 1.31 6.64
N THR A 466 32.07 0.64 6.50
CA THR A 466 32.98 0.81 5.34
C THR A 466 32.59 -0.06 4.13
N ARG A 467 31.65 -0.99 4.33
CA ARG A 467 31.15 -1.94 3.32
C ARG A 467 29.65 -2.13 3.47
N TRP A 468 28.96 -2.58 2.42
CA TRP A 468 27.53 -2.89 2.50
C TRP A 468 27.32 -4.33 2.99
N TYR A 469 26.34 -4.51 3.86
CA TYR A 469 25.98 -5.78 4.49
C TYR A 469 24.52 -6.14 4.27
N PHE A 470 24.21 -7.43 4.46
CA PHE A 470 22.86 -7.97 4.34
C PHE A 470 21.84 -7.27 5.29
N HIS A 471 22.25 -6.95 6.51
CA HIS A 471 21.35 -6.35 7.51
C HIS A 471 20.86 -4.93 7.15
N ASP A 472 21.55 -4.26 6.22
CA ASP A 472 21.16 -2.98 5.63
C ASP A 472 20.87 -3.12 4.11
N ALA A 473 20.60 -4.33 3.62
CA ALA A 473 20.25 -4.57 2.21
C ALA A 473 18.97 -3.82 1.78
N ASN A 474 18.13 -3.44 2.75
CA ASN A 474 16.93 -2.64 2.53
C ASN A 474 17.15 -1.12 2.45
N TRP A 475 18.27 -0.69 1.86
CA TRP A 475 18.57 0.74 1.64
C TRP A 475 17.59 1.44 0.68
N PHE A 476 17.05 0.72 -0.30
CA PHE A 476 16.13 1.30 -1.26
C PHE A 476 14.72 1.40 -0.68
N ALA A 477 14.09 2.57 -0.83
CA ALA A 477 12.71 2.76 -0.40
C ALA A 477 11.70 1.95 -1.23
N ASP A 478 12.07 1.56 -2.46
CA ASP A 478 11.35 0.56 -3.23
C ASP A 478 11.67 -0.85 -2.70
N TYR A 479 10.66 -1.55 -2.18
CA TYR A 479 10.86 -2.86 -1.58
C TYR A 479 11.35 -3.91 -2.58
N GLN A 480 10.92 -3.87 -3.85
CA GLN A 480 11.40 -4.82 -4.85
C GLN A 480 12.92 -4.69 -5.04
N ALA A 481 13.43 -3.47 -5.18
CA ALA A 481 14.88 -3.26 -5.31
C ALA A 481 15.66 -3.74 -4.06
N SER A 482 15.11 -3.47 -2.88
CA SER A 482 15.67 -3.95 -1.61
C SER A 482 15.64 -5.48 -1.47
N ALA A 483 14.55 -6.13 -1.86
CA ALA A 483 14.41 -7.59 -1.86
C ALA A 483 15.39 -8.26 -2.83
N GLN A 484 15.57 -7.69 -4.03
CA GLN A 484 16.59 -8.14 -4.98
C GLN A 484 18.00 -8.05 -4.40
N LYS A 485 18.29 -6.97 -3.66
CA LYS A 485 19.58 -6.83 -2.96
C LYS A 485 19.74 -7.85 -1.83
N MET A 486 18.67 -8.19 -1.10
CA MET A 486 18.70 -9.27 -0.10
C MET A 486 19.01 -10.64 -0.73
N ILE A 487 18.38 -10.96 -1.86
CA ILE A 487 18.69 -12.18 -2.63
C ILE A 487 20.16 -12.18 -3.03
N TRP A 488 20.65 -11.07 -3.58
CA TRP A 488 22.05 -10.95 -3.99
C TRP A 488 23.00 -11.27 -2.83
N PHE A 489 22.82 -10.64 -1.66
CA PHE A 489 23.67 -10.90 -0.49
C PHE A 489 23.59 -12.35 -0.02
N TYR A 490 22.39 -12.94 -0.02
CA TYR A 490 22.20 -14.32 0.40
C TYR A 490 22.91 -15.30 -0.54
N GLU A 491 22.70 -15.18 -1.86
CA GLU A 491 23.30 -16.04 -2.87
C GLU A 491 24.83 -15.96 -2.86
N HIS A 492 25.39 -14.75 -2.66
CA HIS A 492 26.84 -14.56 -2.54
C HIS A 492 27.42 -15.04 -1.20
N SER A 493 26.59 -15.41 -0.23
CA SER A 493 27.02 -15.94 1.07
C SER A 493 26.82 -17.45 1.21
N ARG A 494 25.96 -18.08 0.39
CA ARG A 494 25.52 -19.48 0.56
C ARG A 494 25.56 -20.28 -0.76
N ASP A 495 26.74 -20.36 -1.37
CA ASP A 495 27.02 -21.16 -2.59
C ASP A 495 26.00 -20.97 -3.73
N ASN A 496 25.49 -19.75 -3.93
CA ASN A 496 24.45 -19.43 -4.90
C ASN A 496 23.16 -20.26 -4.76
N THR A 497 22.77 -20.58 -3.52
CA THR A 497 21.45 -21.16 -3.23
C THR A 497 20.36 -20.25 -3.77
N LYS A 498 19.66 -20.71 -4.81
CA LYS A 498 18.63 -19.93 -5.49
C LYS A 498 17.49 -19.57 -4.53
N ILE A 499 17.13 -18.29 -4.50
CA ILE A 499 15.96 -17.77 -3.78
C ILE A 499 14.84 -17.44 -4.78
N ASP A 500 13.64 -17.94 -4.54
CA ASP A 500 12.46 -17.72 -5.39
C ASP A 500 11.64 -16.49 -4.97
N GLY A 501 11.86 -15.96 -3.77
CA GLY A 501 11.22 -14.74 -3.30
C GLY A 501 11.68 -14.29 -1.91
N VAL A 502 11.29 -13.08 -1.53
CA VAL A 502 11.57 -12.49 -0.23
C VAL A 502 10.29 -11.95 0.39
N VAL A 503 10.03 -12.36 1.63
CA VAL A 503 8.95 -11.87 2.46
C VAL A 503 9.55 -11.04 3.58
N ALA A 504 9.31 -9.74 3.62
CA ALA A 504 9.67 -8.91 4.76
C ALA A 504 8.50 -8.85 5.71
N VAL A 505 8.79 -9.06 7.00
CA VAL A 505 7.82 -8.89 8.08
C VAL A 505 8.44 -7.96 9.12
N ASN A 506 7.73 -6.87 9.43
CA ASN A 506 8.15 -5.98 10.49
C ASN A 506 7.65 -6.47 11.86
N SER A 507 8.02 -5.74 12.92
CA SER A 507 7.80 -6.18 14.30
C SER A 507 6.33 -6.30 14.70
N GLU A 508 5.41 -5.60 14.02
CA GLU A 508 3.97 -5.63 14.33
C GLU A 508 3.32 -6.98 14.02
N VAL A 509 3.87 -7.72 13.04
CA VAL A 509 3.31 -9.00 12.59
C VAL A 509 3.32 -10.04 13.72
N LEU A 510 4.33 -10.02 14.58
CA LEU A 510 4.39 -10.92 15.74
C LEU A 510 3.24 -10.64 16.72
N ASN A 511 2.99 -9.38 17.05
CA ASN A 511 1.91 -9.02 17.97
C ASN A 511 0.55 -9.47 17.45
N ARG A 512 0.29 -9.28 16.15
CA ARG A 512 -0.94 -9.77 15.49
C ARG A 512 -1.09 -11.28 15.59
N ALA A 513 -0.01 -12.03 15.36
CA ALA A 513 -0.03 -13.47 15.47
C ALA A 513 -0.34 -13.90 16.91
N LEU A 514 0.23 -13.23 17.91
CA LEU A 514 0.00 -13.53 19.33
C LEU A 514 -1.40 -13.10 19.82
N ASP A 515 -1.96 -12.01 19.28
CA ASP A 515 -3.35 -11.62 19.58
C ASP A 515 -4.35 -12.64 19.02
N LEU A 516 -4.07 -13.18 17.84
CA LEU A 516 -4.97 -14.10 17.17
C LEU A 516 -4.86 -15.53 17.70
N PHE A 517 -3.64 -16.07 17.79
CA PHE A 517 -3.40 -17.45 18.18
C PHE A 517 -3.13 -17.59 19.69
N GLY A 518 -3.00 -16.49 20.42
CA GLY A 518 -2.68 -16.46 21.85
C GLY A 518 -1.17 -16.52 22.13
N PRO A 519 -0.77 -16.53 23.41
CA PRO A 519 0.63 -16.42 23.83
C PRO A 519 1.51 -17.63 23.48
N LEU A 520 2.80 -17.40 23.24
CA LEU A 520 3.80 -18.46 23.04
C LEU A 520 4.51 -18.80 24.36
N GLU A 521 4.70 -20.08 24.61
CA GLU A 521 5.43 -20.58 25.77
C GLU A 521 6.82 -21.07 25.33
N ASP A 522 7.89 -20.44 25.82
CA ASP A 522 9.26 -20.92 25.66
C ASP A 522 9.69 -21.62 26.96
N LYS A 523 9.48 -22.94 26.98
CA LYS A 523 9.82 -23.80 28.12
C LYS A 523 11.31 -23.82 28.44
N SER A 524 12.17 -23.56 27.46
CA SER A 524 13.63 -23.59 27.66
C SER A 524 14.12 -22.42 28.52
N ARG A 525 13.40 -21.29 28.45
CA ARG A 525 13.70 -20.05 29.18
C ARG A 525 12.68 -19.72 30.26
N ASP A 526 11.66 -20.56 30.45
CA ASP A 526 10.54 -20.35 31.37
C ASP A 526 9.81 -19.01 31.10
N LEU A 527 9.45 -18.77 29.83
CA LEU A 527 8.83 -17.51 29.38
C LEU A 527 7.45 -17.73 28.77
N ILE A 528 6.57 -16.78 29.03
CA ILE A 528 5.27 -16.63 28.35
C ILE A 528 5.27 -15.29 27.60
N LEU A 529 5.21 -15.38 26.28
CA LEU A 529 5.23 -14.25 25.36
C LEU A 529 3.81 -13.96 24.87
N THR A 530 3.24 -12.86 25.37
CA THR A 530 1.95 -12.29 24.94
C THR A 530 2.21 -11.18 23.92
N SER A 531 1.17 -10.76 23.19
CA SER A 531 1.25 -9.59 22.30
C SER A 531 1.73 -8.32 23.01
N ALA A 532 1.45 -8.18 24.31
CA ALA A 532 1.85 -7.04 25.11
C ALA A 532 3.34 -7.02 25.53
N ASN A 533 4.00 -8.18 25.63
CA ASN A 533 5.36 -8.27 26.18
C ASN A 533 6.40 -8.90 25.23
N ALA A 534 5.98 -9.51 24.11
CA ALA A 534 6.85 -10.35 23.30
C ALA A 534 8.03 -9.58 22.73
N LEU A 535 7.77 -8.45 22.05
CA LEU A 535 8.83 -7.66 21.42
C LEU A 535 9.86 -7.15 22.43
N THR A 536 9.42 -6.57 23.55
CA THR A 536 10.30 -6.07 24.61
C THR A 536 11.12 -7.18 25.26
N THR A 537 10.50 -8.35 25.47
CA THR A 537 11.16 -9.50 26.11
C THR A 537 12.21 -10.12 25.18
N ILE A 538 11.85 -10.37 23.92
CA ILE A 538 12.78 -10.87 22.89
C ILE A 538 13.93 -9.89 22.73
N GLN A 539 13.65 -8.59 22.64
CA GLN A 539 14.65 -7.54 22.51
C GLN A 539 15.63 -7.54 23.68
N LYS A 540 15.14 -7.68 24.92
CA LYS A 540 15.99 -7.79 26.11
C LYS A 540 16.89 -9.02 26.06
N ILE A 541 16.35 -10.19 25.71
CA ILE A 541 17.11 -11.43 25.64
C ILE A 541 18.18 -11.36 24.54
N VAL A 542 17.84 -10.82 23.39
CA VAL A 542 18.77 -10.61 22.28
C VAL A 542 19.94 -9.69 22.68
N GLU A 543 19.69 -8.67 23.53
CA GLU A 543 20.71 -7.67 23.88
C GLU A 543 21.52 -8.00 25.13
N THR A 544 20.95 -8.71 26.09
CA THR A 544 21.59 -8.96 27.40
C THR A 544 21.59 -10.43 27.80
N GLY A 545 20.93 -11.31 27.04
CA GLY A 545 20.84 -12.74 27.35
C GLY A 545 22.18 -13.46 27.24
N PRO A 546 22.31 -14.64 27.88
CA PRO A 546 23.54 -15.43 27.88
C PRO A 546 23.96 -15.85 26.45
N GLU A 547 23.01 -16.01 25.52
CA GLU A 547 23.30 -16.44 24.15
C GLU A 547 24.10 -15.38 23.36
N LYS A 548 24.01 -14.11 23.73
CA LYS A 548 24.86 -13.05 23.15
C LYS A 548 26.34 -13.30 23.45
N GLN A 549 26.67 -13.85 24.63
CA GLN A 549 28.06 -14.12 25.03
C GLN A 549 28.71 -15.25 24.23
N VAL A 550 27.90 -16.11 23.60
CA VAL A 550 28.34 -17.20 22.73
C VAL A 550 28.05 -16.92 21.26
N ASN A 551 27.88 -15.64 20.87
CA ASN A 551 27.61 -15.19 19.50
C ASN A 551 26.35 -15.80 18.87
N ARG A 552 25.33 -16.12 19.67
CA ARG A 552 24.03 -16.63 19.21
C ARG A 552 22.85 -15.77 19.71
N PRO A 553 22.91 -14.43 19.63
CA PRO A 553 21.89 -13.56 20.23
C PRO A 553 20.48 -13.76 19.64
N LYS A 554 20.33 -14.38 18.46
CA LYS A 554 19.02 -14.66 17.83
C LYS A 554 18.50 -16.06 18.13
N GLN A 555 19.15 -16.83 19.01
CA GLN A 555 18.73 -18.18 19.37
C GLN A 555 17.26 -18.24 19.82
N ILE A 556 16.79 -17.26 20.59
CA ILE A 556 15.37 -17.18 20.99
C ILE A 556 14.41 -17.17 19.78
N ILE A 557 14.77 -16.49 18.68
CA ILE A 557 13.95 -16.47 17.46
C ILE A 557 14.01 -17.85 16.78
N THR A 558 15.19 -18.48 16.76
CA THR A 558 15.36 -19.86 16.27
C THR A 558 14.48 -20.85 17.01
N ASP A 559 14.38 -20.73 18.33
CA ASP A 559 13.60 -21.64 19.18
C ASP A 559 12.09 -21.36 19.07
N LEU A 560 11.68 -20.09 18.95
CA LEU A 560 10.27 -19.69 18.90
C LEU A 560 9.60 -19.91 17.54
N ALA A 561 10.33 -19.77 16.43
CA ALA A 561 9.79 -19.91 15.09
C ALA A 561 9.03 -21.24 14.85
N PRO A 562 9.58 -22.43 15.18
CA PRO A 562 8.84 -23.68 15.03
C PRO A 562 7.63 -23.78 15.97
N ILE A 563 7.72 -23.22 17.20
CA ILE A 563 6.59 -23.21 18.16
C ILE A 563 5.44 -22.39 17.60
N LEU A 564 5.72 -21.20 17.06
CA LEU A 564 4.72 -20.36 16.40
C LEU A 564 4.11 -21.05 15.19
N LEU A 565 4.93 -21.69 14.35
CA LEU A 565 4.45 -22.42 13.18
C LEU A 565 3.52 -23.58 13.55
N GLU A 566 3.88 -24.38 14.55
CA GLU A 566 3.02 -25.45 15.05
C GLU A 566 1.71 -24.91 15.63
N LYS A 567 1.78 -23.78 16.33
CA LYS A 567 0.59 -23.12 16.86
C LYS A 567 -0.37 -22.66 15.76
N ILE A 568 0.16 -22.09 14.67
CA ILE A 568 -0.63 -21.71 13.50
C ILE A 568 -1.25 -22.95 12.82
N LYS A 569 -0.52 -24.07 12.73
CA LYS A 569 -1.05 -25.31 12.14
C LYS A 569 -2.17 -25.94 12.98
N GLN A 570 -2.13 -25.75 14.30
CA GLN A 570 -3.10 -26.30 15.25
C GLN A 570 -4.30 -25.37 15.51
N SER A 571 -4.38 -24.22 14.84
CA SER A 571 -5.46 -23.25 15.03
C SER A 571 -6.83 -23.82 14.66
N ASP A 572 -7.87 -23.43 15.40
CA ASP A 572 -9.24 -23.85 15.12
C ASP A 572 -9.73 -23.31 13.76
N PRO A 573 -10.61 -24.03 13.04
CA PRO A 573 -11.17 -23.56 11.77
C PRO A 573 -11.86 -22.19 11.84
N GLU A 574 -12.41 -21.84 13.01
CA GLU A 574 -13.04 -20.53 13.26
C GLU A 574 -12.03 -19.36 13.21
N GLN A 575 -10.73 -19.62 13.42
CA GLN A 575 -9.67 -18.61 13.37
C GLN A 575 -9.19 -18.31 11.95
N ILE A 576 -9.57 -19.10 10.94
CA ILE A 576 -9.09 -18.93 9.55
C ILE A 576 -9.53 -17.58 8.98
N LEU A 577 -10.81 -17.21 9.11
CA LEU A 577 -11.31 -15.94 8.57
C LEU A 577 -10.67 -14.72 9.26
N PRO A 578 -10.60 -14.67 10.61
CA PRO A 578 -9.81 -13.66 11.30
C PRO A 578 -8.33 -13.63 10.87
N ALA A 579 -7.69 -14.77 10.66
CA ALA A 579 -6.29 -14.85 10.19
C ALA A 579 -6.11 -14.22 8.81
N LEU A 580 -6.99 -14.56 7.86
CA LEU A 580 -6.96 -14.00 6.51
C LEU A 580 -7.20 -12.48 6.52
N TYR A 581 -8.10 -12.01 7.39
CA TYR A 581 -8.31 -10.58 7.59
C TYR A 581 -7.04 -9.90 8.12
N GLN A 582 -6.42 -10.44 9.18
CA GLN A 582 -5.22 -9.87 9.79
C GLN A 582 -4.04 -9.87 8.81
N LEU A 583 -3.90 -10.92 8.02
CA LEU A 583 -2.91 -11.01 6.94
C LEU A 583 -3.14 -9.92 5.87
N SER A 584 -4.38 -9.78 5.40
CA SER A 584 -4.75 -8.75 4.42
C SER A 584 -4.49 -7.33 4.94
N ASP A 585 -4.87 -7.05 6.19
CA ASP A 585 -4.62 -5.77 6.85
C ASP A 585 -3.12 -5.50 7.02
N ALA A 586 -2.33 -6.51 7.41
CA ALA A 586 -0.87 -6.39 7.53
C ALA A 586 -0.19 -6.11 6.17
N LEU A 587 -0.64 -6.76 5.09
CA LEU A 587 -0.17 -6.49 3.73
C LEU A 587 -0.52 -5.06 3.29
N TRP A 588 -1.75 -4.60 3.55
CA TRP A 588 -2.20 -3.26 3.19
C TRP A 588 -1.50 -2.15 3.99
N LYS A 589 -1.19 -2.41 5.27
CA LYS A 589 -0.40 -1.53 6.14
C LYS A 589 1.12 -1.63 5.91
N LYS A 590 1.55 -2.46 4.94
CA LYS A 590 2.96 -2.74 4.59
C LYS A 590 3.79 -3.35 5.72
N GLU A 591 3.13 -3.95 6.70
CA GLU A 591 3.81 -4.72 7.75
C GLU A 591 4.37 -6.03 7.21
N ILE A 592 3.73 -6.56 6.17
CA ILE A 592 4.23 -7.63 5.33
C ILE A 592 4.43 -7.07 3.92
N GLN A 593 5.60 -7.31 3.32
CA GLN A 593 5.90 -6.93 1.94
C GLN A 593 6.44 -8.14 1.17
N LEU A 594 6.00 -8.29 -0.07
CA LEU A 594 6.25 -9.49 -0.87
C LEU A 594 7.08 -9.16 -2.12
N TYR A 595 8.01 -10.06 -2.44
CA TYR A 595 8.74 -10.05 -3.71
C TYR A 595 8.91 -11.48 -4.20
N PHE A 596 8.61 -11.72 -5.47
CA PHE A 596 8.78 -13.01 -6.13
C PHE A 596 9.65 -12.85 -7.36
N VAL A 597 10.57 -13.79 -7.57
CA VAL A 597 11.41 -13.83 -8.77
C VAL A 597 10.58 -14.25 -9.99
N ASP A 598 9.55 -15.06 -9.79
CA ASP A 598 8.61 -15.43 -10.86
C ASP A 598 7.83 -14.19 -11.34
N PRO A 599 7.91 -13.80 -12.63
CA PRO A 599 7.27 -12.60 -13.13
C PRO A 599 5.75 -12.63 -13.06
N SER A 600 5.12 -13.81 -13.18
CA SER A 600 3.66 -13.95 -13.11
C SER A 600 3.18 -13.67 -11.68
N ALA A 601 3.84 -14.29 -10.69
CA ALA A 601 3.61 -14.03 -9.27
C ALA A 601 3.84 -12.56 -8.91
N GLN A 602 4.97 -11.98 -9.34
CA GLN A 602 5.28 -10.58 -9.07
C GLN A 602 4.21 -9.65 -9.64
N ALA A 603 3.74 -9.90 -10.87
CA ALA A 603 2.71 -9.07 -11.50
C ALA A 603 1.36 -9.13 -10.75
N GLN A 604 1.03 -10.23 -10.08
CA GLN A 604 -0.19 -10.30 -9.26
C GLN A 604 -0.04 -9.51 -7.96
N ILE A 605 1.06 -9.68 -7.22
CA ILE A 605 1.26 -8.92 -5.98
C ILE A 605 1.43 -7.42 -6.22
N ASP A 606 1.95 -7.02 -7.37
CA ASP A 606 1.99 -5.62 -7.81
C ASP A 606 0.57 -5.04 -7.95
N LYS A 607 -0.35 -5.79 -8.58
CA LYS A 607 -1.75 -5.36 -8.74
C LYS A 607 -2.48 -5.23 -7.42
N PHE A 608 -2.17 -6.10 -6.46
CA PHE A 608 -2.74 -6.03 -5.10
C PHE A 608 -2.10 -4.93 -4.24
N GLY A 609 -0.99 -4.31 -4.68
CA GLY A 609 -0.26 -3.30 -3.90
C GLY A 609 0.57 -3.89 -2.76
N TRP A 610 0.80 -5.21 -2.74
CA TRP A 610 1.53 -5.91 -1.67
C TRP A 610 3.04 -5.93 -1.86
N ALA A 611 3.51 -5.45 -3.02
CA ALA A 611 4.92 -5.44 -3.38
C ALA A 611 5.74 -4.31 -2.73
N GLY A 612 5.11 -3.39 -1.98
CA GLY A 612 5.85 -2.35 -1.27
C GLY A 612 6.65 -1.38 -2.13
N LYS A 613 6.28 -1.24 -3.41
CA LYS A 613 6.99 -0.41 -4.39
C LYS A 613 6.81 1.07 -4.13
N ILE A 614 7.72 1.88 -4.67
CA ILE A 614 7.41 3.30 -4.88
C ILE A 614 6.31 3.40 -5.93
N LEU A 615 5.20 4.03 -5.57
CA LEU A 615 4.04 4.08 -6.45
C LEU A 615 4.33 4.92 -7.71
N PRO A 616 3.95 4.43 -8.90
CA PRO A 616 4.03 5.22 -10.11
C PRO A 616 3.05 6.40 -10.05
N THR A 617 3.41 7.49 -10.71
CA THR A 617 2.60 8.70 -10.84
C THR A 617 2.35 8.98 -12.31
N THR A 618 1.12 9.31 -12.68
CA THR A 618 0.76 9.78 -14.02
C THR A 618 0.94 11.29 -14.14
N ALA A 619 0.86 11.82 -15.37
CA ALA A 619 1.05 13.24 -15.63
C ALA A 619 -0.01 14.09 -14.91
N GLY A 620 0.42 15.00 -14.03
CA GLY A 620 -0.47 15.87 -13.25
C GLY A 620 -0.88 15.31 -11.88
N GLN A 621 -0.37 14.14 -11.49
CA GLN A 621 -0.52 13.61 -10.12
C GLN A 621 0.64 14.06 -9.25
N ASP A 622 0.29 14.57 -8.08
CA ASP A 622 1.25 14.90 -7.03
C ASP A 622 1.53 13.70 -6.14
N TYR A 623 2.68 13.70 -5.49
CA TYR A 623 3.19 12.58 -4.71
C TYR A 623 4.07 13.04 -3.55
N ILE A 624 3.87 12.43 -2.39
CA ILE A 624 4.71 12.60 -1.22
C ILE A 624 5.02 11.25 -0.58
N PHE A 625 6.30 11.00 -0.35
CA PHE A 625 6.76 9.87 0.44
C PHE A 625 7.99 10.28 1.25
N VAL A 626 7.80 10.40 2.57
CA VAL A 626 8.86 10.70 3.54
C VAL A 626 9.43 9.38 4.05
N VAL A 627 10.73 9.20 3.92
CA VAL A 627 11.44 7.97 4.26
C VAL A 627 12.57 8.28 5.23
N ASN A 628 12.45 7.75 6.44
CA ASN A 628 13.48 7.79 7.48
C ASN A 628 14.42 6.59 7.35
N THR A 629 15.71 6.82 7.56
CA THR A 629 16.76 5.79 7.60
C THR A 629 17.67 6.06 8.80
N ASN A 630 17.43 5.41 9.94
CA ASN A 630 18.21 5.61 11.15
C ASN A 630 19.56 4.87 11.10
N LEU A 631 20.64 5.60 10.91
CA LEU A 631 22.00 5.10 10.72
C LEU A 631 22.85 5.34 11.97
N GLN A 632 22.67 4.53 13.02
CA GLN A 632 23.68 4.33 14.08
C GLN A 632 23.46 3.06 14.94
N GLY A 633 22.61 2.14 14.50
CA GLY A 633 22.34 0.89 15.22
C GLY A 633 21.70 1.09 16.60
N GLN A 634 20.94 2.17 16.78
CA GLN A 634 20.26 2.52 18.03
C GLN A 634 18.75 2.43 17.86
N LYS A 635 18.06 1.85 18.84
CA LYS A 635 16.63 1.53 18.80
C LYS A 635 15.71 2.71 19.09
N SER A 636 16.21 3.92 18.81
CA SER A 636 15.56 5.17 19.16
C SER A 636 14.23 5.41 18.45
N ASP A 637 13.96 4.78 17.29
CA ASP A 637 12.70 5.03 16.57
C ASP A 637 11.47 4.52 17.32
N ALA A 638 11.63 3.58 18.27
CA ALA A 638 10.55 3.14 19.15
C ALA A 638 9.93 4.26 20.00
N VAL A 639 10.66 5.37 20.18
CA VAL A 639 10.25 6.51 21.00
C VAL A 639 10.27 7.83 20.20
N ILE A 640 10.30 7.75 18.87
CA ILE A 640 10.21 8.92 18.00
C ILE A 640 8.75 9.17 17.61
N ASP A 641 8.24 10.35 17.96
CA ASP A 641 7.00 10.85 17.38
C ASP A 641 7.32 11.65 16.11
N GLN A 642 6.61 11.36 15.01
CA GLN A 642 6.71 12.10 13.76
C GLN A 642 5.38 12.74 13.36
N SER A 643 5.43 14.00 12.91
CA SER A 643 4.34 14.62 12.14
C SER A 643 4.84 15.16 10.81
N ILE A 644 4.03 15.01 9.77
CA ILE A 644 4.28 15.48 8.41
C ILE A 644 3.13 16.40 8.03
N ASP A 645 3.44 17.66 7.75
CA ASP A 645 2.48 18.66 7.29
C ASP A 645 2.81 19.04 5.85
N TYR A 646 1.90 18.69 4.93
CA TYR A 646 2.01 18.97 3.52
C TYR A 646 1.15 20.18 3.13
N GLU A 647 1.71 21.11 2.36
CA GLU A 647 0.94 22.20 1.76
C GLU A 647 1.26 22.32 0.27
N ALA A 648 0.23 22.39 -0.57
CA ALA A 648 0.34 22.70 -1.99
C ALA A 648 -0.39 24.00 -2.29
N SER A 649 0.35 25.00 -2.76
CA SER A 649 -0.19 26.30 -3.16
C SER A 649 -0.16 26.44 -4.67
N ILE A 650 -1.35 26.39 -5.29
CA ILE A 650 -1.53 26.61 -6.72
C ILE A 650 -1.51 28.12 -6.98
N GLN A 651 -0.58 28.53 -7.84
CA GLN A 651 -0.37 29.92 -8.23
C GLN A 651 -1.37 30.33 -9.33
N PRO A 652 -1.59 31.65 -9.55
CA PRO A 652 -2.50 32.13 -10.59
C PRO A 652 -2.17 31.63 -12.01
N ASP A 653 -0.90 31.34 -12.28
CA ASP A 653 -0.42 30.80 -13.56
C ASP A 653 -0.55 29.27 -13.67
N GLY A 654 -1.14 28.61 -12.66
CA GLY A 654 -1.32 27.17 -12.54
C GLY A 654 -0.10 26.42 -12.01
N SER A 655 1.06 27.06 -11.82
CA SER A 655 2.21 26.41 -11.18
C SER A 655 1.92 26.08 -9.73
N ILE A 656 2.61 25.09 -9.17
CA ILE A 656 2.33 24.59 -7.82
C ILE A 656 3.62 24.67 -7.01
N ILE A 657 3.56 25.38 -5.90
CA ILE A 657 4.63 25.43 -4.90
C ILE A 657 4.18 24.59 -3.72
N SER A 658 4.95 23.57 -3.42
CA SER A 658 4.67 22.64 -2.33
C SER A 658 5.66 22.86 -1.19
N THR A 659 5.16 22.82 0.04
CA THR A 659 5.95 22.87 1.27
C THR A 659 5.65 21.65 2.12
N VAL A 660 6.68 20.93 2.51
CA VAL A 660 6.63 19.80 3.44
C VAL A 660 7.32 20.23 4.73
N SER A 661 6.61 20.22 5.85
CA SER A 661 7.19 20.40 7.17
C SER A 661 7.17 19.09 7.94
N ILE A 662 8.29 18.71 8.55
CA ILE A 662 8.41 17.45 9.29
C ILE A 662 8.90 17.79 10.70
N VAL A 663 8.19 17.28 11.71
CA VAL A 663 8.59 17.43 13.12
C VAL A 663 8.87 16.05 13.67
N ARG A 664 10.07 15.85 14.23
CA ARG A 664 10.50 14.61 14.88
C ARG A 664 10.85 14.91 16.33
N LYS A 665 10.18 14.25 17.28
CA LYS A 665 10.46 14.38 18.71
C LYS A 665 10.96 13.06 19.27
N ASN A 666 12.13 13.08 19.90
CA ASN A 666 12.65 11.90 20.60
C ASN A 666 12.18 11.94 22.06
N ASN A 667 11.27 11.05 22.43
CA ASN A 667 10.73 10.94 23.79
C ASN A 667 11.57 10.03 24.70
N GLY A 668 12.69 9.51 24.21
CA GLY A 668 13.58 8.64 24.98
C GLY A 668 14.18 9.35 26.19
N GLU A 669 14.29 8.65 27.31
CA GLU A 669 14.90 9.17 28.53
C GLU A 669 16.42 9.19 28.42
N SER A 670 17.05 10.29 28.82
CA SER A 670 18.50 10.42 28.80
C SER A 670 19.13 9.42 29.78
N GLY A 671 19.82 8.41 29.27
CA GLY A 671 20.49 7.37 30.06
C GLY A 671 19.95 5.96 29.82
N ASP A 672 18.78 5.82 29.18
CA ASP A 672 18.36 4.53 28.65
C ASP A 672 19.27 4.12 27.48
N GLU A 673 19.92 2.97 27.63
CA GLU A 673 20.92 2.48 26.69
C GLU A 673 20.31 1.91 25.41
N ILE A 674 19.02 1.54 25.43
CA ILE A 674 18.32 0.87 24.32
C ILE A 674 17.56 1.88 23.47
N TYR A 675 16.55 2.56 24.04
CA TYR A 675 15.64 3.44 23.30
C TYR A 675 15.99 4.93 23.50
N GLY A 676 16.49 5.31 24.67
CA GLY A 676 16.91 6.66 25.05
C GLY A 676 18.17 7.23 24.38
N ARG A 677 18.43 6.85 23.13
CA ARG A 677 19.64 7.20 22.39
C ARG A 677 19.39 8.24 21.30
N THR A 678 20.46 8.76 20.70
CA THR A 678 20.34 9.81 19.67
C THR A 678 19.88 9.19 18.36
N ASN A 679 18.78 9.68 17.82
CA ASN A 679 18.30 9.25 16.51
C ASN A 679 19.12 9.98 15.42
N VAL A 680 19.91 9.23 14.65
CA VAL A 680 20.74 9.76 13.55
C VAL A 680 20.12 9.30 12.24
N ASP A 681 19.31 10.15 11.63
CA ASP A 681 18.46 9.80 10.51
C ASP A 681 18.94 10.43 9.21
N TYR A 682 19.00 9.64 8.14
CA TYR A 682 19.12 10.14 6.78
C TYR A 682 17.73 10.18 6.14
N LEU A 683 17.11 11.35 6.22
CA LEU A 683 15.75 11.58 5.77
C LEU A 683 15.73 11.82 4.26
N ARG A 684 14.85 11.11 3.55
CA ARG A 684 14.59 11.31 2.11
C ARG A 684 13.13 11.67 1.87
N LEU A 685 12.90 12.72 1.10
CA LEU A 685 11.58 13.11 0.61
C LEU A 685 11.49 12.82 -0.89
N TYR A 686 10.66 11.85 -1.28
CA TYR A 686 10.37 11.54 -2.68
C TYR A 686 9.14 12.29 -3.17
N VAL A 687 9.28 12.94 -4.32
CA VAL A 687 8.28 13.81 -4.96
C VAL A 687 8.23 13.54 -6.48
N PRO A 688 7.24 14.05 -7.23
CA PRO A 688 7.16 13.82 -8.68
C PRO A 688 8.47 14.15 -9.40
N GLN A 689 8.86 13.30 -10.35
CA GLN A 689 10.12 13.45 -11.09
C GLN A 689 10.20 14.80 -11.81
N GLY A 690 11.31 15.51 -11.62
CA GLY A 690 11.53 16.84 -12.17
C GLY A 690 11.10 17.98 -11.24
N SER A 691 10.61 17.68 -10.03
CA SER A 691 10.38 18.70 -9.01
C SER A 691 11.66 19.47 -8.70
N GLN A 692 11.56 20.79 -8.59
CA GLN A 692 12.72 21.67 -8.39
C GLN A 692 12.72 22.20 -6.97
N LEU A 693 13.77 21.88 -6.20
CA LEU A 693 13.94 22.41 -4.86
C LEU A 693 14.10 23.94 -4.90
N ILE A 694 13.34 24.65 -4.07
CA ILE A 694 13.41 26.11 -3.90
C ILE A 694 14.20 26.44 -2.65
N SER A 695 13.89 25.79 -1.53
CA SER A 695 14.59 25.96 -0.26
C SER A 695 14.36 24.78 0.65
N ALA A 696 15.33 24.44 1.49
CA ALA A 696 15.16 23.45 2.55
C ALA A 696 15.95 23.86 3.79
N GLY A 697 15.59 23.35 4.96
CA GLY A 697 16.29 23.68 6.20
C GLY A 697 15.88 22.81 7.38
N GLY A 698 16.57 23.01 8.51
CA GLY A 698 16.36 22.22 9.73
C GLY A 698 17.23 20.96 9.85
N PHE A 699 18.24 20.82 8.99
CA PHE A 699 19.13 19.66 8.95
C PHE A 699 20.34 19.83 9.87
N THR A 700 20.96 18.70 10.21
CA THR A 700 22.20 18.66 10.99
C THR A 700 23.38 18.40 10.07
N LEU A 701 24.37 19.30 10.09
CA LEU A 701 25.64 19.05 9.39
C LEU A 701 26.46 18.02 10.16
N ILE A 702 26.78 16.90 9.53
CA ILE A 702 27.71 15.91 10.05
C ILE A 702 29.10 16.20 9.47
N ASP A 703 30.10 16.29 10.34
CA ASP A 703 31.49 16.52 9.95
C ASP A 703 32.01 15.34 9.09
N GLU A 704 32.64 15.66 7.96
CA GLU A 704 33.16 14.70 6.99
C GLU A 704 34.10 13.66 7.63
N LYS A 705 34.80 14.01 8.71
CA LYS A 705 35.71 13.09 9.42
C LYS A 705 35.03 11.87 10.02
N PHE A 706 33.71 11.90 10.22
CA PHE A 706 32.94 10.76 10.74
C PHE A 706 32.60 9.75 9.64
N PHE A 707 32.67 10.15 8.38
CA PHE A 707 32.43 9.26 7.25
C PHE A 707 33.70 8.47 6.94
N LYS A 708 33.54 7.15 6.85
CA LYS A 708 34.65 6.23 6.61
C LYS A 708 34.79 5.97 5.12
N ALA A 709 36.00 6.07 4.59
CA ALA A 709 36.23 5.68 3.19
C ALA A 709 35.92 4.18 3.00
N PRO A 710 35.21 3.79 1.93
CA PRO A 710 35.04 2.39 1.58
C PRO A 710 36.38 1.68 1.41
N ASN A 711 36.41 0.37 1.65
CA ASN A 711 37.63 -0.41 1.44
C ASN A 711 37.99 -0.42 -0.06
N ARG A 712 39.26 -0.19 -0.38
CA ARG A 712 39.75 -0.09 -1.78
C ARG A 712 39.50 -1.33 -2.62
N LEU A 713 39.35 -2.49 -1.99
CA LEU A 713 39.11 -3.77 -2.67
C LEU A 713 37.63 -4.06 -2.89
N ASP A 714 36.74 -3.33 -2.23
CA ASP A 714 35.30 -3.53 -2.37
C ASP A 714 34.86 -3.01 -3.74
N LYS A 715 33.97 -3.73 -4.40
CA LYS A 715 33.49 -3.39 -5.73
C LYS A 715 32.38 -2.34 -5.63
N PRO A 716 32.30 -1.38 -6.55
CA PRO A 716 31.13 -0.52 -6.59
C PRO A 716 29.86 -1.29 -6.95
N ASP A 717 28.76 -1.02 -6.25
CA ASP A 717 27.49 -1.67 -6.52
C ASP A 717 26.81 -1.11 -7.79
N ALA A 718 26.45 -2.00 -8.72
CA ALA A 718 25.86 -1.62 -10.00
C ALA A 718 24.41 -1.12 -9.85
N ASP A 719 23.63 -1.72 -8.95
CA ASP A 719 22.24 -1.35 -8.72
C ASP A 719 22.15 0.03 -8.08
N LEU A 720 22.96 0.29 -7.06
CA LEU A 720 23.07 1.59 -6.41
C LEU A 720 23.41 2.69 -7.40
N ARG A 721 24.42 2.49 -8.26
CA ARG A 721 24.79 3.46 -9.32
C ARG A 721 23.68 3.67 -10.34
N LYS A 722 22.91 2.63 -10.64
CA LYS A 722 21.81 2.68 -11.61
C LYS A 722 20.56 3.35 -11.04
N ILE A 723 20.27 3.12 -9.77
CA ILE A 723 19.03 3.52 -9.10
C ILE A 723 19.19 4.90 -8.45
N GLU A 724 20.25 5.13 -7.68
CA GLU A 724 20.47 6.37 -6.93
C GLU A 724 21.35 7.35 -7.72
N LYS A 725 20.75 8.01 -8.71
CA LYS A 725 21.47 8.95 -9.57
C LYS A 725 21.47 10.33 -8.94
N THR A 726 22.64 10.81 -8.52
CA THR A 726 22.77 12.17 -8.00
C THR A 726 22.68 13.18 -9.15
N ILE A 727 21.71 14.09 -9.08
CA ILE A 727 21.50 15.13 -10.09
C ILE A 727 21.97 16.51 -9.63
N GLY A 728 22.14 16.71 -8.32
CA GLY A 728 22.67 17.96 -7.78
C GLY A 728 22.71 18.00 -6.27
N TYR A 729 23.17 19.14 -5.75
CA TYR A 729 23.15 19.49 -4.33
C TYR A 729 22.65 20.91 -4.19
N ASP A 730 21.82 21.15 -3.19
CA ASP A 730 21.50 22.51 -2.78
C ASP A 730 22.68 23.12 -2.03
N SER A 731 23.17 24.26 -2.50
CA SER A 731 24.37 24.90 -1.93
C SER A 731 24.14 25.51 -0.55
N LEU A 732 22.90 25.77 -0.15
CA LEU A 732 22.57 26.44 1.11
C LEU A 732 22.32 25.42 2.23
N SER A 733 21.51 24.40 1.95
CA SER A 733 21.14 23.38 2.93
C SER A 733 22.04 22.14 2.90
N GLY A 734 22.83 21.97 1.84
CA GLY A 734 23.59 20.73 1.59
C GLY A 734 22.72 19.55 1.17
N THR A 735 21.43 19.79 0.85
CA THR A 735 20.49 18.74 0.50
C THR A 735 20.91 18.04 -0.79
N LYS A 736 21.12 16.73 -0.73
CA LYS A 736 21.41 15.90 -1.89
C LYS A 736 20.13 15.71 -2.71
N ILE A 737 20.23 15.92 -4.01
CA ILE A 737 19.12 15.73 -4.94
C ILE A 737 19.42 14.55 -5.84
N THR A 738 18.54 13.55 -5.83
CA THR A 738 18.67 12.32 -6.62
C THR A 738 17.45 12.09 -7.52
N ASP A 739 17.67 11.40 -8.64
CA ASP A 739 16.62 10.76 -9.44
C ASP A 739 16.62 9.27 -9.13
N GLU A 740 15.55 8.80 -8.51
CA GLU A 740 15.37 7.44 -7.99
C GLU A 740 13.95 6.97 -8.32
N PHE A 741 13.79 5.80 -8.94
CA PHE A 741 12.47 5.19 -9.19
C PHE A 741 11.45 6.10 -9.93
N ASN A 742 11.92 6.93 -10.87
CA ASN A 742 11.11 7.96 -11.54
C ASN A 742 10.46 8.92 -10.54
N LYS A 743 11.23 9.33 -9.54
CA LYS A 743 10.92 10.36 -8.55
C LYS A 743 12.16 11.23 -8.37
N THR A 744 11.94 12.49 -8.04
CA THR A 744 13.01 13.32 -7.50
C THR A 744 13.02 13.12 -5.98
N SER A 745 14.19 12.88 -5.41
CA SER A 745 14.38 12.69 -3.97
C SER A 745 15.27 13.78 -3.41
N PHE A 746 14.86 14.35 -2.28
CA PHE A 746 15.62 15.32 -1.49
C PHE A 746 16.09 14.66 -0.20
N GLY A 747 17.39 14.40 -0.09
CA GLY A 747 18.00 13.67 1.03
C GLY A 747 18.92 14.53 1.87
N ASN A 748 18.78 14.48 3.21
CA ASN A 748 19.70 15.15 4.13
C ASN A 748 19.64 14.57 5.56
N TRP A 749 20.59 14.95 6.40
CA TRP A 749 20.75 14.43 7.76
C TRP A 749 19.87 15.16 8.78
N VAL A 750 19.27 14.38 9.67
CA VAL A 750 18.49 14.85 10.82
C VAL A 750 18.99 14.12 12.06
N VAL A 751 19.48 14.86 13.05
CA VAL A 751 19.94 14.28 14.31
C VAL A 751 19.06 14.76 15.45
N THR A 752 18.31 13.85 16.08
CA THR A 752 17.37 14.16 17.16
C THR A 752 17.82 13.51 18.46
N GLN A 753 18.41 14.31 19.35
CA GLN A 753 18.84 13.86 20.67
C GLN A 753 17.64 13.52 21.59
N PRO A 754 17.84 12.69 22.62
CA PRO A 754 16.80 12.40 23.62
C PRO A 754 16.19 13.67 24.21
N GLN A 755 14.86 13.68 24.37
CA GLN A 755 14.07 14.82 24.85
C GLN A 755 14.13 16.09 23.97
N GLN A 756 14.67 16.00 22.74
CA GLN A 756 14.73 17.12 21.79
C GLN A 756 13.75 16.95 20.64
N THR A 757 13.52 18.05 19.91
CA THR A 757 12.65 18.08 18.73
C THR A 757 13.38 18.70 17.55
N SER A 758 13.43 17.98 16.44
CA SER A 758 13.94 18.46 15.15
C SER A 758 12.77 18.93 14.28
N ARG A 759 12.95 20.04 13.57
CA ARG A 759 11.96 20.60 12.63
C ARG A 759 12.62 20.83 11.29
N ILE A 760 12.11 20.17 10.27
CA ILE A 760 12.64 20.14 8.91
C ILE A 760 11.60 20.76 7.98
N TYR A 761 12.05 21.46 6.94
CA TYR A 761 11.17 21.83 5.85
C TYR A 761 11.83 21.65 4.48
N PHE A 762 11.01 21.37 3.47
CA PHE A 762 11.34 21.42 2.06
C PHE A 762 10.27 22.24 1.34
N THR A 763 10.69 23.22 0.55
CA THR A 763 9.82 23.95 -0.39
C THR A 763 10.33 23.70 -1.79
N TYR A 764 9.45 23.28 -2.69
CA TYR A 764 9.80 22.91 -4.06
C TYR A 764 8.67 23.26 -5.03
N ARG A 765 9.02 23.39 -6.30
CA ARG A 765 8.07 23.55 -7.40
C ARG A 765 7.80 22.20 -8.05
N LEU A 766 6.53 21.87 -8.25
CA LEU A 766 6.14 20.67 -8.99
C LEU A 766 6.43 20.79 -10.49
N PRO A 767 6.69 19.66 -11.19
CA PRO A 767 7.11 19.64 -12.60
C PRO A 767 5.94 19.87 -13.57
N PHE A 768 4.72 20.06 -13.05
CA PHE A 768 3.52 20.28 -13.84
C PHE A 768 2.73 21.46 -13.30
N LYS A 769 1.84 21.98 -14.15
CA LYS A 769 0.86 22.99 -13.80
C LYS A 769 -0.52 22.37 -13.77
N VAL A 770 -1.37 22.85 -12.89
CA VAL A 770 -2.79 22.52 -12.94
C VAL A 770 -3.40 23.17 -14.18
N LYS A 771 -4.02 22.37 -15.05
CA LYS A 771 -4.59 22.85 -16.31
C LYS A 771 -5.96 23.45 -16.05
N LEU A 772 -6.16 24.71 -16.46
CA LEU A 772 -7.46 25.36 -16.52
C LEU A 772 -8.13 24.92 -17.83
N GLN A 773 -9.04 23.94 -17.80
CA GLN A 773 -9.62 23.38 -19.02
C GLN A 773 -11.00 23.99 -19.30
N SER A 774 -11.15 24.59 -20.49
CA SER A 774 -12.44 24.85 -21.12
C SER A 774 -12.78 23.73 -22.12
N GLU A 775 -13.81 22.96 -21.78
CA GLU A 775 -14.75 22.22 -22.64
C GLU A 775 -14.34 21.18 -23.72
N GLN A 776 -13.09 20.94 -24.11
CA GLN A 776 -12.84 20.04 -25.27
C GLN A 776 -12.08 18.73 -25.05
N ALA A 777 -11.69 18.38 -23.82
CA ALA A 777 -10.93 17.14 -23.60
C ALA A 777 -11.37 16.38 -22.36
N GLN A 778 -12.44 15.57 -22.45
CA GLN A 778 -12.54 14.22 -21.84
C GLN A 778 -13.94 13.60 -22.05
N LYS A 779 -13.99 12.49 -22.81
CA LYS A 779 -15.17 11.61 -22.94
C LYS A 779 -15.05 10.45 -21.94
N LYS A 780 -16.11 10.25 -21.13
CA LYS A 780 -16.66 8.99 -20.56
C LYS A 780 -17.07 9.01 -19.09
N TRP A 781 -16.55 9.91 -18.24
CA TRP A 781 -16.94 9.93 -16.81
C TRP A 781 -17.67 11.22 -16.39
N LEU A 782 -17.60 12.27 -17.21
CA LEU A 782 -18.18 13.60 -16.95
C LEU A 782 -19.62 13.78 -17.47
N ASP A 783 -20.29 12.73 -17.96
CA ASP A 783 -21.68 12.80 -18.48
C ASP A 783 -22.72 13.19 -17.39
N ILE A 784 -22.27 13.44 -16.16
CA ILE A 784 -23.04 13.82 -14.97
C ILE A 784 -22.95 15.34 -14.70
N PHE A 785 -22.07 16.09 -15.38
CA PHE A 785 -21.80 17.50 -15.07
C PHE A 785 -22.37 18.48 -16.13
N PRO A 786 -22.86 19.67 -15.72
CA PRO A 786 -23.32 20.70 -16.66
C PRO A 786 -22.23 21.11 -17.65
N SER A 787 -22.60 21.31 -18.92
CA SER A 787 -21.67 21.57 -20.03
C SER A 787 -20.85 22.88 -19.91
N ASN A 788 -21.24 23.85 -19.08
CA ASN A 788 -20.65 25.20 -19.11
C ASN A 788 -19.63 25.51 -17.98
N LEU A 789 -19.03 24.49 -17.35
CA LEU A 789 -18.17 24.66 -16.16
C LEU A 789 -16.68 24.68 -16.51
N THR A 790 -15.95 25.73 -16.10
CA THR A 790 -14.47 25.73 -16.13
C THR A 790 -13.95 25.05 -14.87
N VAL A 791 -13.39 23.85 -15.03
CA VAL A 791 -12.93 23.02 -13.90
C VAL A 791 -11.42 22.79 -13.91
N SER A 792 -10.90 22.49 -12.73
CA SER A 792 -9.49 22.21 -12.46
C SER A 792 -9.40 21.02 -11.52
N GLN A 793 -8.50 20.07 -11.80
CA GLN A 793 -8.31 18.86 -11.00
C GLN A 793 -6.91 18.84 -10.39
N TYR A 794 -6.84 18.45 -9.12
CA TYR A 794 -5.61 18.14 -8.43
C TYR A 794 -5.75 16.81 -7.68
N GLN A 795 -4.70 15.99 -7.68
CA GLN A 795 -4.66 14.74 -6.95
C GLN A 795 -3.33 14.57 -6.23
N LEU A 796 -3.40 14.21 -4.94
CA LEU A 796 -2.25 13.93 -4.08
C LEU A 796 -2.23 12.45 -3.71
N ILE A 797 -1.08 11.80 -3.94
CA ILE A 797 -0.78 10.47 -3.44
C ILE A 797 0.20 10.62 -2.26
N ALA A 798 -0.21 10.23 -1.05
CA ALA A 798 0.69 10.12 0.10
C ALA A 798 0.99 8.65 0.39
N GLN A 799 2.26 8.30 0.29
CA GLN A 799 2.71 6.92 0.49
C GLN A 799 3.28 6.76 1.90
N LYS A 800 2.88 5.68 2.59
CA LYS A 800 3.37 5.29 3.91
C LYS A 800 4.73 4.60 3.81
N GLN A 801 5.61 4.91 4.75
CA GLN A 801 6.80 4.12 5.07
C GLN A 801 6.43 2.94 5.99
N SER A 802 6.80 1.71 5.63
CA SER A 802 6.60 0.56 6.51
C SER A 802 7.32 0.77 7.85
N GLY A 803 6.72 0.30 8.94
CA GLY A 803 7.30 0.36 10.29
C GLY A 803 7.35 1.75 10.93
N ALA A 804 6.92 2.80 10.21
CA ALA A 804 6.85 4.16 10.74
C ALA A 804 5.38 4.59 10.90
N ASP A 805 5.05 5.09 12.09
CA ASP A 805 3.79 5.79 12.34
C ASP A 805 4.01 7.28 12.22
N SER A 806 3.09 7.98 11.56
CA SER A 806 3.22 9.41 11.33
C SER A 806 1.86 10.08 11.31
N ARG A 807 1.72 11.11 12.14
CA ARG A 807 0.62 12.07 11.98
C ARG A 807 0.80 12.77 10.64
N PHE A 808 -0.26 12.88 9.86
CA PHE A 808 -0.20 13.45 8.53
C PHE A 808 -1.29 14.50 8.35
N SER A 809 -0.91 15.69 7.93
CA SER A 809 -1.85 16.70 7.47
C SER A 809 -1.50 17.15 6.06
N ALA A 810 -2.51 17.51 5.27
CA ALA A 810 -2.33 18.07 3.95
C ALA A 810 -3.27 19.25 3.73
N LYS A 811 -2.76 20.32 3.11
CA LYS A 811 -3.54 21.49 2.71
C LYS A 811 -3.32 21.77 1.24
N LEU A 812 -4.41 22.03 0.54
CA LEU A 812 -4.40 22.43 -0.85
C LEU A 812 -5.07 23.80 -0.96
N ILE A 813 -4.33 24.76 -1.51
CA ILE A 813 -4.74 26.16 -1.60
C ILE A 813 -4.80 26.55 -3.07
N TYR A 814 -5.98 26.97 -3.52
CA TYR A 814 -6.22 27.55 -4.83
C TYR A 814 -6.19 29.08 -4.80
N PRO A 815 -5.94 29.74 -5.96
CA PRO A 815 -6.12 31.18 -6.11
C PRO A 815 -7.56 31.63 -5.83
N ASP A 816 -7.73 32.91 -5.53
CA ASP A 816 -9.06 33.52 -5.41
C ASP A 816 -9.89 33.35 -6.69
N GLY A 817 -11.21 33.25 -6.52
CA GLY A 817 -12.16 33.02 -7.62
C GLY A 817 -12.40 31.54 -7.95
N TRP A 818 -11.73 30.61 -7.26
CA TRP A 818 -11.99 29.18 -7.32
C TRP A 818 -12.78 28.70 -6.11
N ARG A 819 -13.68 27.74 -6.32
CA ARG A 819 -14.43 27.09 -5.25
C ARG A 819 -14.40 25.56 -5.41
N PRO A 820 -14.43 24.80 -4.30
CA PRO A 820 -14.52 23.34 -4.39
C PRO A 820 -15.85 22.91 -4.99
N TYR A 821 -15.78 22.02 -5.99
CA TYR A 821 -16.93 21.46 -6.68
C TYR A 821 -17.13 19.99 -6.33
N TRP A 822 -16.04 19.22 -6.25
CA TRP A 822 -16.08 17.80 -5.88
C TRP A 822 -14.76 17.38 -5.24
N HIS A 823 -14.81 16.40 -4.35
CA HIS A 823 -13.63 15.79 -3.76
C HIS A 823 -13.80 14.28 -3.60
N ASP A 824 -12.68 13.59 -3.42
CA ASP A 824 -12.58 12.19 -3.01
C ASP A 824 -11.41 11.99 -2.04
N GLY A 825 -11.53 10.98 -1.18
CA GLY A 825 -10.59 10.65 -0.11
C GLY A 825 -11.13 10.87 1.30
N GLU A 826 -10.53 10.16 2.26
CA GLU A 826 -10.95 10.20 3.67
C GLU A 826 -10.57 11.52 4.35
N ASP A 827 -11.40 11.94 5.30
CA ASP A 827 -11.16 13.10 6.20
C ASP A 827 -10.86 14.45 5.51
N VAL A 828 -11.32 14.59 4.26
CA VAL A 828 -11.26 15.85 3.52
C VAL A 828 -12.29 16.84 4.07
N LYS A 829 -11.80 17.98 4.55
CA LYS A 829 -12.58 19.16 4.91
C LYS A 829 -12.41 20.22 3.82
N LEU A 830 -13.52 20.70 3.27
CA LEU A 830 -13.50 21.74 2.23
C LEU A 830 -13.39 23.13 2.85
N ALA A 831 -12.61 23.99 2.21
CA ALA A 831 -12.50 25.41 2.53
C ALA A 831 -12.90 26.23 1.31
N SER A 832 -13.21 27.51 1.52
CA SER A 832 -13.63 28.41 0.42
C SER A 832 -12.65 28.48 -0.74
N ASN A 833 -11.34 28.36 -0.46
CA ASN A 833 -10.27 28.39 -1.45
C ASN A 833 -9.50 27.06 -1.58
N GLY A 834 -10.09 25.93 -1.17
CA GLY A 834 -9.42 24.63 -1.34
C GLY A 834 -9.91 23.54 -0.41
N ALA A 835 -8.97 22.75 0.12
CA ALA A 835 -9.28 21.64 1.01
C ALA A 835 -8.14 21.36 2.00
N SER A 836 -8.48 20.73 3.12
CA SER A 836 -7.53 20.25 4.12
C SER A 836 -7.86 18.81 4.53
N ILE A 837 -6.83 18.05 4.90
CA ILE A 837 -6.88 16.69 5.39
C ILE A 837 -6.09 16.64 6.69
N GLU A 838 -6.62 15.96 7.70
CA GLU A 838 -5.93 15.73 8.97
C GLU A 838 -6.12 14.27 9.36
N MET A 839 -5.01 13.57 9.60
CA MET A 839 -4.99 12.17 10.01
C MET A 839 -4.07 11.98 11.21
N GLU A 840 -4.56 11.25 12.22
CA GLU A 840 -3.75 10.87 13.37
C GLU A 840 -2.65 9.87 13.00
N ASN A 841 -2.89 8.98 12.04
CA ASN A 841 -1.87 8.07 11.54
C ASN A 841 -2.06 7.80 10.05
N LEU A 842 -1.01 7.99 9.25
CA LEU A 842 -0.92 7.51 7.87
C LEU A 842 -0.69 5.99 7.87
N ALA A 843 -1.72 5.23 8.23
CA ALA A 843 -1.64 3.78 8.43
C ALA A 843 -1.43 2.97 7.14
N SER A 844 -1.70 3.56 5.97
CA SER A 844 -1.51 2.99 4.64
C SER A 844 -1.38 4.09 3.59
N ASP A 845 -1.13 3.71 2.33
CA ASP A 845 -1.09 4.66 1.22
C ASP A 845 -2.47 5.31 0.98
N GLN A 846 -2.48 6.62 0.81
CA GLN A 846 -3.68 7.42 0.63
C GLN A 846 -3.66 8.20 -0.68
N VAL A 847 -4.85 8.43 -1.22
CA VAL A 847 -5.06 9.21 -2.44
C VAL A 847 -6.24 10.15 -2.22
N TRP A 848 -6.02 11.43 -2.46
CA TRP A 848 -7.06 12.45 -2.41
C TRP A 848 -7.16 13.19 -3.72
N SER A 849 -8.39 13.46 -4.14
CA SER A 849 -8.67 14.18 -5.38
C SER A 849 -9.56 15.38 -5.07
N LEU A 850 -9.26 16.53 -5.66
CA LEU A 850 -10.08 17.73 -5.55
C LEU A 850 -10.32 18.29 -6.95
N ILE A 851 -11.59 18.59 -7.22
CA ILE A 851 -12.03 19.33 -8.40
C ILE A 851 -12.53 20.68 -7.93
N MET A 852 -11.95 21.72 -8.52
CA MET A 852 -12.35 23.10 -8.30
C MET A 852 -13.02 23.64 -9.55
N GLU A 853 -13.97 24.55 -9.36
CA GLU A 853 -14.63 25.31 -10.40
C GLU A 853 -14.23 26.78 -10.28
N LYS A 854 -13.98 27.43 -11.41
CA LYS A 854 -13.76 28.88 -11.44
C LYS A 854 -15.12 29.59 -11.46
N ASN A 855 -15.37 30.44 -10.47
CA ASN A 855 -16.48 31.39 -10.55
C ASN A 855 -16.14 32.37 -11.69
N ILE A 856 -16.94 32.35 -12.75
CA ILE A 856 -16.90 33.33 -13.84
C ILE A 856 -17.54 34.63 -13.39
#